data_AF-A0A263NQN5-F1
#
_entry.id   AF-A0A263NQN5-F1
#
_cell.length_a   1.000
_cell.length_b   1.000
_cell.length_c   1.000
_cell.angle_alpha   90.00
_cell.angle_beta   90.00
_cell.angle_gamma   90.00
#
_symmetry.space_group_name_H-M   'P 1'
#
loop_
_entity.id
_entity.type
_entity.pdbx_description
1 polymer ?
#
loop_
_entity_poly.entity_id
_entity_poly.type
_entity_poly.pdbx_seq_one_letter_code
_entity_poly.pdbx_strand_id
1 'polypeptide(L)'
;MSISSVTQQTVNVSTTEAQLPAQNISNTSSITPAPASNPAAAQPPTKTVGQLQADNQNLFNLVDQLRQMGTQNEGKPLTPLQISSALKSQIDVPYVGSTYALAGSTPPTLAAVITDLGYELPVTAEQVATLAKQIGQKASMPVLGNLGGGLSWPIAMSQEDRRSIRAFLFSRNSGLPGLPLPTHGNGTLHYLLHGSSLTHRDLQSDPQQTLQKLFDSPRAQALGQALQAHLKGVATPASIYDYLLTAMIDGLDLGGLWHPEPNKIGDIYLDSPMYWGQPPSLVAEHLSKYLIKEGLATDSAAKLATHVLLASHAPQFLIKDIPSIVKVGGVLWGQLTTAAAKIEAQTPGRVPNMTYVEVMALAESLPTSDIDVQLAQRETLKEWGLANGLLPILQTSWTPVNGALVPSTPEPTASQMEQTKAAYDSRLDALVETSTSLYTPLASRKKIALDALKAEFSKLDPTVFEARFLAKAYTGRPGAGDPRLRSMLDIVMEGEMLGEKYKWVTNDRRVPIDAFNNFTRSGRFPAPEVFTTQFEASIAAQKKGHHGMVKHLISQLPLADRKNFEFGEIEFSYEKHYKDAAGNALVTVRREHTLFVKTTYEGESNLYEIDTTKGTITKQNERMTENLKQVIKIDGGYQPVTSIITPYPSDSSIAKTDKPGSTEIPKSFDSNRTNKIANFYVKSLGLDDESVLDHARGVTSYDHDRSLDKGVGEFFLNLIPFRSAIVNLAKGSVVEGIADLTMDVIGLLTFGAGKTAQAAKVFGNGAKAAKAIRFLGASAFEVLNPLSGAGDIIWGAGHLLLKGYTKSTGWLKKLRASNGGYQKLQQISKQHGTALIGSVNVGDRTIDTVAVRKNDQWYNYDPLKNSVYGSPIDHFTPLRGGTLSSSLGVAFGNFYKKLVEARKPNSLARFNQGYKNGVLQALPDYTGQTRLKDLLKLAANPNRTPEEIGLLARTIKEERIRDGEYFTNIFAADVAGPGVSFERFAQAQYLARVDLTSKGYCAGMTNAMALALHRGDEKIFLENLRKASTTATPMAQHTKFNHDMKSLQNVLDQTGDFHIGRMPSLIDSQRIINDLSTATTSKYLRISTEDHAMLAAVRIRNGKKEWFFFDPDSGLAKFDNLQSMRNAMEKLLDRGAMAATLKPFMSAQGTRQFYVSPFQPNDVLDSKVDSFAVSIMVSNPLAP
;
A
#
# COMPACT_ATOMS: atom_id res chain seq x y z
N MET A 1 -11.07 69.29 4.78
CA MET A 1 -10.72 70.07 5.99
C MET A 1 -9.24 69.84 6.27
N SER A 2 -8.47 70.93 6.25
CA SER A 2 -7.15 71.24 6.86
C SER A 2 -6.06 70.16 6.86
N ILE A 3 -4.95 70.22 6.09
CA ILE A 3 -3.83 71.20 5.97
C ILE A 3 -3.01 71.40 7.26
N SER A 4 -1.74 70.95 7.22
CA SER A 4 -0.47 71.70 7.50
C SER A 4 0.72 70.70 7.36
N SER A 5 1.62 70.71 6.36
CA SER A 5 2.79 71.59 6.08
C SER A 5 3.77 71.72 7.27
N VAL A 6 5.11 71.68 7.19
CA VAL A 6 6.22 71.69 6.18
C VAL A 6 7.51 71.40 7.02
N THR A 7 8.64 70.86 6.52
CA THR A 7 9.85 71.61 6.10
C THR A 7 10.90 70.69 5.44
N GLN A 8 11.35 71.08 4.24
CA GLN A 8 12.57 70.65 3.54
C GLN A 8 13.67 71.70 3.75
N GLN A 9 14.95 71.31 3.71
CA GLN A 9 16.02 71.90 2.86
C GLN A 9 17.40 71.26 3.14
N THR A 10 18.02 70.56 2.17
CA THR A 10 19.20 70.97 1.32
C THR A 10 20.57 70.87 2.04
N VAL A 11 21.73 70.50 1.48
CA VAL A 11 22.27 70.73 0.13
C VAL A 11 23.65 70.02 -0.06
N ASN A 12 24.02 69.84 -1.33
CA ASN A 12 25.35 69.74 -1.99
C ASN A 12 26.34 68.59 -1.76
N VAL A 13 26.55 67.90 -2.88
CA VAL A 13 27.79 67.22 -3.31
C VAL A 13 28.64 68.22 -4.11
N SER A 14 29.95 68.28 -3.85
CA SER A 14 30.94 68.79 -4.80
C SER A 14 32.33 68.19 -4.54
N THR A 15 32.99 67.96 -5.66
CA THR A 15 34.22 67.24 -6.02
C THR A 15 35.50 68.08 -5.91
N THR A 16 36.65 67.42 -5.71
CA THR A 16 37.99 67.70 -6.33
C THR A 16 38.97 66.61 -5.83
N GLU A 17 39.47 65.65 -6.61
CA GLU A 17 40.46 65.62 -7.72
C GLU A 17 41.95 65.81 -7.38
N ALA A 18 42.76 64.94 -8.02
CA ALA A 18 44.21 65.00 -8.36
C ALA A 18 45.14 64.00 -7.64
N GLN A 19 46.13 63.31 -8.24
CA GLN A 19 46.50 62.93 -9.62
C GLN A 19 47.78 62.03 -9.51
N LEU A 20 48.16 61.34 -10.60
CA LEU A 20 49.50 60.75 -10.95
C LEU A 20 49.70 59.22 -10.78
N PRO A 21 50.57 58.56 -11.59
CA PRO A 21 50.38 58.27 -13.02
C PRO A 21 50.64 56.78 -13.36
N ALA A 22 50.29 56.37 -14.58
CA ALA A 22 50.62 55.06 -15.14
C ALA A 22 52.03 55.03 -15.74
N GLN A 23 52.80 53.95 -15.52
CA GLN A 23 53.40 53.10 -16.57
C GLN A 23 54.43 52.07 -16.03
N ASN A 24 54.30 50.84 -16.55
CA ASN A 24 55.35 49.98 -17.11
C ASN A 24 56.11 48.91 -16.26
N ILE A 25 56.13 47.69 -16.87
CA ILE A 25 57.13 46.61 -16.91
C ILE A 25 57.10 45.45 -15.88
N SER A 26 56.62 44.31 -16.39
CA SER A 26 57.12 42.92 -16.36
C SER A 26 57.89 42.32 -15.15
N ASN A 27 57.57 41.04 -14.96
CA ASN A 27 58.37 39.91 -14.42
C ASN A 27 58.11 39.42 -12.98
N THR A 28 57.43 38.27 -12.95
CA THR A 28 57.71 37.05 -12.17
C THR A 28 58.16 37.20 -10.72
N SER A 29 57.28 36.81 -9.79
CA SER A 29 57.66 36.13 -8.56
C SER A 29 56.49 35.28 -8.05
N SER A 30 56.79 34.00 -7.85
CA SER A 30 55.97 32.95 -7.26
C SER A 30 55.37 33.37 -5.91
N ILE A 31 54.05 33.30 -5.78
CA ILE A 31 53.36 33.31 -4.49
C ILE A 31 52.52 32.04 -4.39
N THR A 32 52.97 31.15 -3.52
CA THR A 32 52.26 29.95 -3.06
C THR A 32 50.88 30.34 -2.51
N PRO A 33 49.77 29.68 -2.89
CA PRO A 33 48.47 29.99 -2.30
C PRO A 33 48.44 29.54 -0.84
N ALA A 34 48.02 30.45 0.05
CA ALA A 34 47.61 30.10 1.40
C ALA A 34 46.46 29.06 1.34
N PRO A 35 46.40 28.10 2.27
CA PRO A 35 45.43 27.01 2.21
C PRO A 35 44.01 27.58 2.37
N ALA A 36 43.20 27.37 1.34
CA ALA A 36 41.78 27.73 1.33
C ALA A 36 41.05 27.02 2.48
N SER A 37 40.30 27.81 3.25
CA SER A 37 39.23 27.37 4.12
C SER A 37 38.25 26.46 3.37
N ASN A 38 38.00 25.27 3.93
CA ASN A 38 36.93 24.30 3.66
C ASN A 38 36.29 24.28 2.25
N PRO A 39 36.42 23.18 1.48
CA PRO A 39 35.71 23.04 0.22
C PRO A 39 34.20 22.97 0.50
N ALA A 40 33.44 23.89 -0.10
CA ALA A 40 32.00 23.72 -0.26
C ALA A 40 31.77 22.35 -0.92
N ALA A 41 31.02 21.46 -0.26
CA ALA A 41 30.77 20.13 -0.78
C ALA A 41 30.15 20.24 -2.19
N ALA A 42 30.85 19.72 -3.21
CA ALA A 42 30.35 19.72 -4.58
C ALA A 42 28.99 18.99 -4.65
N GLN A 43 28.02 19.57 -5.35
CA GLN A 43 26.72 18.92 -5.55
C GLN A 43 26.92 17.59 -6.30
N PRO A 44 26.18 16.52 -5.94
CA PRO A 44 26.28 15.25 -6.65
C PRO A 44 25.85 15.43 -8.10
N PRO A 45 26.56 14.84 -9.09
CA PRO A 45 26.20 14.96 -10.49
C PRO A 45 24.85 14.31 -10.77
N THR A 46 24.04 14.95 -11.60
CA THR A 46 22.79 14.38 -12.12
C THR A 46 23.09 13.19 -13.03
N LYS A 47 22.34 12.10 -12.87
CA LYS A 47 22.39 10.92 -13.74
C LYS A 47 21.26 10.98 -14.76
N THR A 48 21.51 10.55 -15.99
CA THR A 48 20.46 10.35 -16.99
C THR A 48 19.49 9.26 -16.55
N VAL A 49 18.25 9.30 -17.02
CA VAL A 49 17.25 8.24 -16.80
C VAL A 49 17.79 6.91 -17.32
N GLY A 50 18.47 6.89 -18.47
CA GLY A 50 19.14 5.69 -18.97
C GLY A 50 20.20 5.13 -18.01
N GLN A 51 21.04 5.98 -17.41
CA GLN A 51 22.02 5.55 -16.40
C GLN A 51 21.34 5.04 -15.13
N LEU A 52 20.25 5.68 -14.68
CA LEU A 52 19.49 5.22 -13.53
C LEU A 52 18.86 3.84 -13.77
N GLN A 53 18.33 3.59 -14.96
CA GLN A 53 17.81 2.27 -15.34
C GLN A 53 18.92 1.21 -15.38
N ALA A 54 20.09 1.55 -15.90
CA ALA A 54 21.26 0.68 -15.90
C ALA A 54 21.75 0.36 -14.48
N ASP A 55 21.77 1.36 -13.58
CA ASP A 55 22.05 1.16 -12.15
C ASP A 55 21.00 0.24 -11.51
N ASN A 56 19.72 0.38 -11.88
CA ASN A 56 18.65 -0.48 -11.38
C ASN A 56 18.78 -1.92 -11.88
N GLN A 57 19.30 -2.12 -13.10
CA GLN A 57 19.61 -3.45 -13.62
C GLN A 57 20.74 -4.14 -12.83
N ASN A 58 21.74 -3.39 -12.35
CA ASN A 58 22.73 -3.95 -11.41
C ASN A 58 22.07 -4.48 -10.13
N LEU A 59 21.02 -3.81 -9.62
CA LEU A 59 20.30 -4.29 -8.45
C LEU A 59 19.59 -5.63 -8.72
N PHE A 60 19.00 -5.81 -9.91
CA PHE A 60 18.42 -7.11 -10.29
C PHE A 60 19.48 -8.20 -10.39
N ASN A 61 20.63 -7.91 -11.02
CA ASN A 61 21.75 -8.86 -11.12
C ASN A 61 22.26 -9.27 -9.73
N LEU A 62 22.42 -8.31 -8.82
CA LEU A 62 22.82 -8.54 -7.43
C LEU A 62 21.81 -9.43 -6.69
N VAL A 63 20.51 -9.20 -6.89
CA VAL A 63 19.46 -10.03 -6.28
C VAL A 63 19.54 -11.48 -6.74
N ASP A 64 19.77 -11.71 -8.04
CA ASP A 64 19.89 -13.06 -8.58
C ASP A 64 21.15 -13.76 -8.07
N GLN A 65 22.28 -13.06 -7.98
CA GLN A 65 23.50 -13.60 -7.37
C GLN A 65 23.31 -13.94 -5.89
N LEU A 66 22.64 -13.08 -5.11
CA LEU A 66 22.33 -13.36 -3.70
C LEU A 66 21.38 -14.56 -3.54
N ARG A 67 20.37 -14.69 -4.40
CA ARG A 67 19.45 -15.85 -4.39
C ARG A 67 20.17 -17.14 -4.72
N GLN A 68 21.05 -17.13 -5.73
CA GLN A 68 21.86 -18.29 -6.08
C GLN A 68 22.76 -18.71 -4.92
N MET A 69 23.41 -17.76 -4.24
CA MET A 69 24.22 -18.02 -3.06
C MET A 69 23.43 -18.75 -1.95
N GLY A 70 22.16 -18.38 -1.73
CA GLY A 70 21.29 -19.06 -0.77
C GLY A 70 20.95 -20.53 -1.10
N THR A 71 21.19 -20.97 -2.35
CA THR A 71 20.79 -22.30 -2.85
C THR A 71 21.96 -23.26 -3.14
N GLN A 72 23.21 -22.78 -3.06
CA GLN A 72 24.41 -23.44 -3.61
C GLN A 72 24.96 -24.65 -2.83
N ASN A 73 24.16 -25.41 -2.06
CA ASN A 73 24.71 -26.51 -1.26
C ASN A 73 23.74 -27.69 -1.01
N GLU A 74 23.18 -28.28 -2.08
CA GLU A 74 22.35 -29.51 -2.02
C GLU A 74 21.22 -29.46 -0.96
N GLY A 75 20.66 -28.28 -0.70
CA GLY A 75 19.61 -28.07 0.32
C GLY A 75 20.09 -27.77 1.74
N LYS A 76 21.40 -27.64 2.00
CA LYS A 76 21.95 -27.17 3.28
C LYS A 76 22.28 -25.67 3.25
N PRO A 77 22.02 -24.90 4.33
CA PRO A 77 22.39 -23.49 4.38
C PRO A 77 23.92 -23.30 4.44
N LEU A 78 24.44 -22.26 3.76
CA LEU A 78 25.87 -21.91 3.79
C LEU A 78 26.33 -21.48 5.19
N THR A 79 27.58 -21.81 5.54
CA THR A 79 28.22 -21.32 6.77
C THR A 79 28.61 -19.84 6.67
N PRO A 80 28.77 -19.11 7.79
CA PRO A 80 29.18 -17.71 7.76
C PRO A 80 30.51 -17.45 7.02
N LEU A 81 31.47 -18.37 7.11
CA LEU A 81 32.75 -18.28 6.40
C LEU A 81 32.57 -18.44 4.89
N GLN A 82 31.71 -19.37 4.45
CA GLN A 82 31.40 -19.56 3.02
C GLN A 82 30.70 -18.33 2.44
N ILE A 83 29.74 -17.75 3.17
CA ILE A 83 29.06 -16.51 2.77
C ILE A 83 30.07 -15.37 2.67
N SER A 84 30.91 -15.15 3.69
CA SER A 84 31.92 -14.09 3.66
C SER A 84 32.92 -14.26 2.52
N SER A 85 33.35 -15.50 2.26
CA SER A 85 34.26 -15.82 1.15
C SER A 85 33.61 -15.55 -0.21
N ALA A 86 32.37 -16.00 -0.41
CA ALA A 86 31.62 -15.78 -1.66
C ALA A 86 31.41 -14.29 -1.94
N LEU A 87 30.98 -13.52 -0.94
CA LEU A 87 30.78 -12.07 -1.09
C LEU A 87 32.07 -11.32 -1.46
N LYS A 88 33.24 -11.77 -0.96
CA LYS A 88 34.53 -11.13 -1.23
C LYS A 88 35.21 -11.59 -2.52
N SER A 89 34.85 -12.77 -3.04
CA SER A 89 35.49 -13.36 -4.22
C SER A 89 34.66 -13.21 -5.49
N GLN A 90 33.34 -13.19 -5.38
CA GLN A 90 32.45 -13.07 -6.52
C GLN A 90 32.43 -11.63 -7.04
N ILE A 91 32.78 -11.49 -8.31
CA ILE A 91 32.78 -10.23 -9.05
C ILE A 91 31.37 -9.95 -9.56
N ASP A 92 30.88 -8.73 -9.34
CA ASP A 92 29.65 -8.23 -9.95
C ASP A 92 29.98 -7.48 -11.24
N VAL A 93 29.63 -8.05 -12.38
CA VAL A 93 29.90 -7.46 -13.70
C VAL A 93 28.91 -6.30 -13.92
N PRO A 94 29.38 -5.04 -14.00
CA PRO A 94 28.49 -3.91 -14.16
C PRO A 94 27.70 -3.96 -15.47
N TYR A 95 26.41 -3.68 -15.40
CA TYR A 95 25.56 -3.51 -16.56
C TYR A 95 26.02 -2.31 -17.39
N VAL A 96 25.97 -2.44 -18.72
CA VAL A 96 26.42 -1.42 -19.66
C VAL A 96 25.67 -0.10 -19.42
N GLY A 97 26.41 1.01 -19.34
CA GLY A 97 25.85 2.35 -19.09
C GLY A 97 25.53 2.64 -17.62
N SER A 98 25.76 1.69 -16.71
CA SER A 98 25.64 1.93 -15.26
C SER A 98 26.80 2.74 -14.70
N THR A 99 26.65 3.28 -13.49
CA THR A 99 27.66 4.07 -12.78
C THR A 99 28.97 3.31 -12.62
N TYR A 100 28.90 2.02 -12.25
CA TYR A 100 30.10 1.18 -12.13
C TYR A 100 30.76 0.90 -13.49
N ALA A 101 29.97 0.75 -14.56
CA ALA A 101 30.51 0.56 -15.90
C ALA A 101 31.20 1.83 -16.44
N LEU A 102 30.61 3.00 -16.18
CA LEU A 102 31.13 4.29 -16.65
C LEU A 102 32.36 4.77 -15.88
N ALA A 103 32.56 4.30 -14.64
CA ALA A 103 33.74 4.61 -13.85
C ALA A 103 35.04 4.00 -14.43
N GLY A 104 34.94 3.00 -15.32
CA GLY A 104 36.11 2.36 -15.95
C GLY A 104 37.03 1.59 -15.01
N SER A 105 36.58 1.32 -13.77
CA SER A 105 37.33 0.57 -12.75
C SER A 105 37.20 -0.94 -12.94
N THR A 106 38.11 -1.70 -12.32
CA THR A 106 37.93 -3.16 -12.16
C THR A 106 36.56 -3.46 -11.55
N PRO A 107 35.79 -4.42 -12.09
CA PRO A 107 34.48 -4.79 -11.56
C PRO A 107 34.51 -5.03 -10.04
N PRO A 108 33.57 -4.44 -9.28
CA PRO A 108 33.55 -4.55 -7.82
C PRO A 108 33.18 -5.97 -7.38
N THR A 109 33.57 -6.34 -6.16
CA THR A 109 33.07 -7.58 -5.53
C THR A 109 31.65 -7.36 -5.02
N LEU A 110 30.90 -8.44 -4.80
CA LEU A 110 29.57 -8.36 -4.18
C LEU A 110 29.60 -7.60 -2.85
N ALA A 111 30.64 -7.84 -2.03
CA ALA A 111 30.81 -7.15 -0.76
C ALA A 111 30.97 -5.63 -0.93
N ALA A 112 31.72 -5.19 -1.94
CA ALA A 112 31.88 -3.77 -2.24
C ALA A 112 30.54 -3.16 -2.67
N VAL A 113 29.82 -3.79 -3.61
CA VAL A 113 28.52 -3.28 -4.09
C VAL A 113 27.50 -3.19 -2.95
N ILE A 114 27.38 -4.22 -2.11
CA ILE A 114 26.44 -4.22 -0.96
C ILE A 114 26.76 -3.08 0.02
N THR A 115 28.05 -2.88 0.30
CA THR A 115 28.51 -1.82 1.21
C THR A 115 28.28 -0.43 0.61
N ASP A 116 28.55 -0.25 -0.68
CA ASP A 116 28.33 1.01 -1.41
C ASP A 116 26.84 1.37 -1.50
N LEU A 117 25.98 0.37 -1.61
CA LEU A 117 24.52 0.53 -1.52
C LEU A 117 24.04 0.84 -0.09
N GLY A 118 24.93 0.78 0.90
CA GLY A 118 24.65 1.15 2.28
C GLY A 118 24.07 0.02 3.14
N TYR A 119 24.16 -1.23 2.69
CA TYR A 119 23.70 -2.40 3.44
C TYR A 119 24.85 -3.06 4.21
N GLU A 120 24.51 -3.72 5.32
CA GLU A 120 25.47 -4.57 6.04
C GLU A 120 25.67 -5.89 5.31
N LEU A 121 26.89 -6.42 5.35
CA LEU A 121 27.20 -7.71 4.74
C LEU A 121 26.48 -8.83 5.48
N PRO A 122 25.68 -9.67 4.79
CA PRO A 122 24.98 -10.76 5.44
C PRO A 122 25.98 -11.84 5.89
N VAL A 123 25.77 -12.37 7.10
CA VAL A 123 26.59 -13.44 7.69
C VAL A 123 25.83 -14.76 7.84
N THR A 124 24.52 -14.77 7.59
CA THR A 124 23.69 -15.99 7.59
C THR A 124 22.88 -16.12 6.30
N ALA A 125 22.47 -17.35 5.94
CA ALA A 125 21.64 -17.60 4.77
C ALA A 125 20.28 -16.86 4.83
N GLU A 126 19.69 -16.73 6.02
CA GLU A 126 18.48 -15.94 6.24
C GLU A 126 18.72 -14.44 5.99
N GLN A 127 19.86 -13.91 6.40
CA GLN A 127 20.23 -12.52 6.11
C GLN A 127 20.49 -12.31 4.62
N VAL A 128 21.07 -13.28 3.91
CA VAL A 128 21.21 -13.24 2.44
C VAL A 128 19.83 -13.17 1.77
N ALA A 129 18.90 -14.05 2.16
CA ALA A 129 17.54 -14.07 1.63
C ALA A 129 16.78 -12.77 1.95
N THR A 130 16.94 -12.24 3.16
CA THR A 130 16.35 -10.97 3.59
C THR A 130 16.90 -9.80 2.79
N LEU A 131 18.22 -9.74 2.58
CA LEU A 131 18.87 -8.71 1.77
C LEU A 131 18.42 -8.79 0.32
N ALA A 132 18.39 -9.99 -0.28
CA ALA A 132 17.88 -10.20 -1.64
C ALA A 132 16.42 -9.74 -1.79
N LYS A 133 15.57 -9.99 -0.77
CA LYS A 133 14.19 -9.49 -0.76
C LYS A 133 14.14 -7.96 -0.70
N GLN A 134 14.95 -7.33 0.15
CA GLN A 134 15.00 -5.87 0.30
C GLN A 134 15.50 -5.18 -0.98
N ILE A 135 16.62 -5.66 -1.54
CA ILE A 135 17.16 -5.13 -2.79
C ILE A 135 16.21 -5.42 -3.95
N GLY A 136 15.58 -6.59 -3.99
CA GLY A 136 14.59 -6.95 -5.02
C GLY A 136 13.35 -6.06 -4.98
N GLN A 137 12.88 -5.68 -3.79
CA GLN A 137 11.81 -4.69 -3.64
C GLN A 137 12.24 -3.33 -4.17
N LYS A 138 13.47 -2.88 -3.86
CA LYS A 138 14.04 -1.64 -4.39
C LYS A 138 14.16 -1.64 -5.91
N ALA A 139 14.71 -2.72 -6.47
CA ALA A 139 14.90 -2.89 -7.91
C ALA A 139 13.57 -2.91 -8.68
N SER A 140 12.50 -3.40 -8.05
CA SER A 140 11.16 -3.45 -8.64
C SER A 140 10.46 -2.09 -8.71
N MET A 141 10.99 -1.04 -8.08
CA MET A 141 10.48 0.32 -8.20
C MET A 141 11.04 0.98 -9.46
N PRO A 142 10.20 1.52 -10.36
CA PRO A 142 10.70 2.29 -11.49
C PRO A 142 11.53 3.49 -11.04
N VAL A 143 12.55 3.85 -11.82
CA VAL A 143 13.50 4.92 -11.46
C VAL A 143 12.87 6.31 -11.41
N LEU A 144 11.76 6.52 -12.11
CA LEU A 144 10.94 7.74 -12.07
C LEU A 144 9.74 7.62 -11.10
N GLY A 145 9.71 6.55 -10.29
CA GLY A 145 8.61 6.23 -9.39
C GLY A 145 7.29 6.02 -10.14
N ASN A 146 6.21 6.50 -9.54
CA ASN A 146 4.85 6.49 -10.11
C ASN A 146 4.57 7.68 -11.04
N LEU A 147 5.61 8.36 -11.54
CA LEU A 147 5.52 9.54 -12.40
C LEU A 147 4.87 10.77 -11.75
N GLY A 148 4.55 10.78 -10.45
CA GLY A 148 4.00 11.95 -9.76
C GLY A 148 5.02 13.02 -9.40
N GLY A 149 6.32 12.74 -9.57
CA GLY A 149 7.40 13.62 -9.12
C GLY A 149 7.26 14.01 -7.66
N GLY A 150 7.41 15.30 -7.37
CA GLY A 150 7.25 15.82 -6.01
C GLY A 150 5.85 15.73 -5.42
N LEU A 151 4.82 15.49 -6.24
CA LEU A 151 3.45 15.25 -5.76
C LEU A 151 3.30 13.85 -5.12
N SER A 152 4.26 12.96 -5.36
CA SER A 152 4.29 11.60 -4.81
C SER A 152 5.39 11.36 -3.79
N TRP A 153 6.00 12.44 -3.29
CA TRP A 153 6.82 12.35 -2.10
C TRP A 153 5.99 11.96 -0.86
N PRO A 154 6.61 11.31 0.16
CA PRO A 154 5.91 10.97 1.41
C PRO A 154 5.21 12.17 2.09
N ILE A 155 5.81 13.36 1.96
CA ILE A 155 5.16 14.65 2.17
C ILE A 155 5.16 15.32 0.80
N ALA A 156 3.99 15.35 0.16
CA ALA A 156 3.82 15.94 -1.16
C ALA A 156 4.31 17.39 -1.20
N MET A 157 4.84 17.81 -2.35
CA MET A 157 5.27 19.19 -2.60
C MET A 157 4.16 20.18 -2.20
N SER A 158 4.55 21.24 -1.47
CA SER A 158 3.61 22.23 -0.97
C SER A 158 2.95 23.01 -2.12
N GLN A 159 1.74 23.54 -1.89
CA GLN A 159 1.11 24.43 -2.86
C GLN A 159 1.96 25.69 -3.12
N GLU A 160 2.68 26.18 -2.11
CA GLU A 160 3.62 27.31 -2.23
C GLU A 160 4.71 27.01 -3.27
N ASP A 161 5.38 25.85 -3.15
CA ASP A 161 6.44 25.44 -4.06
C ASP A 161 5.90 25.19 -5.47
N ARG A 162 4.73 24.56 -5.60
CA ARG A 162 4.06 24.36 -6.91
C ARG A 162 3.72 25.69 -7.60
N ARG A 163 3.19 26.66 -6.84
CA ARG A 163 2.94 28.03 -7.34
C ARG A 163 4.23 28.74 -7.73
N SER A 164 5.30 28.52 -6.97
CA SER A 164 6.64 29.05 -7.26
C SER A 164 7.22 28.46 -8.57
N ILE A 165 7.12 27.15 -8.78
CA ILE A 165 7.44 26.49 -10.06
C ILE A 165 6.66 27.14 -11.20
N ARG A 166 5.35 27.30 -11.04
CA ARG A 166 4.53 27.96 -12.05
C ARG A 166 5.02 29.39 -12.31
N ALA A 167 5.23 30.20 -11.29
CA ALA A 167 5.74 31.56 -11.45
C ALA A 167 7.07 31.60 -12.21
N PHE A 168 7.99 30.66 -11.94
CA PHE A 168 9.25 30.52 -12.67
C PHE A 168 9.03 30.23 -14.16
N LEU A 169 8.16 29.28 -14.49
CA LEU A 169 7.85 28.89 -15.88
C LEU A 169 7.23 30.03 -16.71
N PHE A 170 6.49 30.94 -16.08
CA PHE A 170 5.87 32.10 -16.73
C PHE A 170 6.69 33.40 -16.60
N SER A 171 7.90 33.32 -16.03
CA SER A 171 8.76 34.48 -15.84
C SER A 171 9.65 34.76 -17.05
N ARG A 172 9.77 36.04 -17.43
CA ARG A 172 10.74 36.52 -18.43
C ARG A 172 12.19 36.48 -17.94
N ASN A 173 12.39 36.32 -16.63
CA ASN A 173 13.70 36.37 -15.98
C ASN A 173 14.27 34.99 -15.65
N SER A 174 13.69 33.91 -16.20
CA SER A 174 14.14 32.54 -15.94
C SER A 174 15.50 32.21 -16.56
N GLY A 175 15.92 32.96 -17.60
CA GLY A 175 17.20 32.76 -18.28
C GLY A 175 17.28 31.51 -19.16
N LEU A 176 16.17 30.77 -19.34
CA LEU A 176 16.12 29.56 -20.15
C LEU A 176 15.49 29.83 -21.53
N PRO A 177 16.10 29.37 -22.64
CA PRO A 177 15.53 29.51 -23.98
C PRO A 177 14.15 28.84 -24.11
N GLY A 178 13.16 29.59 -24.60
CA GLY A 178 11.79 29.11 -24.77
C GLY A 178 10.86 29.38 -23.59
N LEU A 179 11.34 30.03 -22.52
CA LEU A 179 10.52 30.63 -21.47
C LEU A 179 10.40 32.15 -21.66
N PRO A 180 9.32 32.81 -21.18
CA PRO A 180 8.19 32.24 -20.43
C PRO A 180 7.27 31.38 -21.30
N LEU A 181 6.55 30.45 -20.67
CA LEU A 181 5.49 29.69 -21.34
C LEU A 181 4.33 30.62 -21.80
N PRO A 182 3.65 30.32 -22.91
CA PRO A 182 2.49 31.07 -23.36
C PRO A 182 1.32 30.95 -22.37
N THR A 183 0.50 32.00 -22.27
CA THR A 183 -0.62 32.06 -21.31
C THR A 183 -1.76 31.08 -21.60
N HIS A 184 -1.89 30.62 -22.85
CA HIS A 184 -2.91 29.66 -23.30
C HIS A 184 -2.27 28.58 -24.18
N GLY A 185 -2.63 27.31 -23.94
CA GLY A 185 -2.04 26.15 -24.61
C GLY A 185 -0.56 25.94 -24.28
N ASN A 186 0.03 24.83 -24.71
CA ASN A 186 1.48 24.59 -24.71
C ASN A 186 2.17 24.70 -23.34
N GLY A 187 1.78 23.85 -22.38
CA GLY A 187 2.40 23.74 -21.06
C GLY A 187 3.79 23.10 -21.05
N THR A 188 4.28 22.74 -19.86
CA THR A 188 5.61 22.16 -19.64
C THR A 188 5.91 20.97 -20.56
N LEU A 189 4.95 20.06 -20.78
CA LEU A 189 5.11 18.93 -21.71
C LEU A 189 5.49 19.40 -23.11
N HIS A 190 4.81 20.41 -23.65
CA HIS A 190 5.07 20.94 -24.97
C HIS A 190 6.47 21.58 -25.07
N TYR A 191 6.87 22.34 -24.05
CA TYR A 191 8.22 22.93 -23.95
C TYR A 191 9.32 21.85 -24.01
N LEU A 192 9.12 20.74 -23.28
CA LEU A 192 10.05 19.61 -23.25
C LEU A 192 10.09 18.89 -24.60
N LEU A 193 8.93 18.63 -25.23
CA LEU A 193 8.85 17.99 -26.55
C LEU A 193 9.63 18.77 -27.61
N HIS A 194 9.51 20.11 -27.62
CA HIS A 194 10.22 20.99 -28.55
C HIS A 194 11.75 20.97 -28.38
N GLY A 195 12.26 20.51 -27.23
CA GLY A 195 13.69 20.41 -26.97
C GLY A 195 14.23 18.99 -27.07
N SER A 196 13.38 18.04 -27.48
CA SER A 196 13.70 16.62 -27.56
C SER A 196 13.91 16.16 -29.00
N SER A 197 14.51 14.98 -29.18
CA SER A 197 14.63 14.29 -30.47
C SER A 197 13.50 13.28 -30.70
N LEU A 198 12.38 13.40 -29.99
CA LEU A 198 11.24 12.50 -30.08
C LEU A 198 10.51 12.67 -31.41
N THR A 199 10.21 11.55 -32.05
CA THR A 199 9.41 11.47 -33.27
C THR A 199 7.96 11.13 -32.95
N HIS A 200 7.05 11.30 -33.92
CA HIS A 200 5.67 10.83 -33.78
C HIS A 200 5.59 9.33 -33.45
N ARG A 201 6.47 8.51 -34.04
CA ARG A 201 6.53 7.07 -33.75
C ARG A 201 6.91 6.81 -32.28
N ASP A 202 7.86 7.57 -31.75
CA ASP A 202 8.27 7.43 -30.36
C ASP A 202 7.09 7.73 -29.42
N LEU A 203 6.35 8.81 -29.65
CA LEU A 203 5.19 9.19 -28.82
C LEU A 203 4.02 8.20 -28.86
N GLN A 204 3.95 7.37 -29.90
CA GLN A 204 2.95 6.30 -30.00
C GLN A 204 3.43 4.97 -29.42
N SER A 205 4.72 4.86 -29.09
CA SER A 205 5.38 3.65 -28.60
C SER A 205 5.25 3.46 -27.08
N ASP A 206 6.24 2.80 -26.46
CA ASP A 206 6.30 2.56 -25.03
C ASP A 206 6.48 3.88 -24.24
N PRO A 207 5.57 4.21 -23.29
CA PRO A 207 5.66 5.45 -22.51
C PRO A 207 6.95 5.59 -21.70
N GLN A 208 7.52 4.49 -21.19
CA GLN A 208 8.73 4.54 -20.38
C GLN A 208 9.95 4.92 -21.22
N GLN A 209 10.12 4.31 -22.40
CA GLN A 209 11.19 4.69 -23.34
C GLN A 209 11.03 6.13 -23.83
N THR A 210 9.79 6.54 -24.06
CA THR A 210 9.46 7.92 -24.45
C THR A 210 9.88 8.92 -23.38
N LEU A 211 9.53 8.67 -22.12
CA LEU A 211 9.88 9.54 -20.98
C LEU A 211 11.39 9.59 -20.75
N GLN A 212 12.09 8.48 -20.89
CA GLN A 212 13.55 8.45 -20.82
C GLN A 212 14.17 9.39 -21.86
N LYS A 213 13.79 9.24 -23.14
CA LYS A 213 14.32 10.09 -24.22
C LYS A 213 13.92 11.56 -24.08
N LEU A 214 12.73 11.84 -23.51
CA LEU A 214 12.28 13.20 -23.18
C LEU A 214 13.17 13.84 -22.10
N PHE A 215 13.37 13.13 -20.99
CA PHE A 215 14.07 13.65 -19.81
C PHE A 215 15.60 13.63 -19.93
N ASP A 216 16.15 12.76 -20.78
CA ASP A 216 17.57 12.77 -21.13
C ASP A 216 17.94 13.89 -22.12
N SER A 217 16.96 14.67 -22.61
CA SER A 217 17.22 15.82 -23.47
C SER A 217 17.93 16.96 -22.71
N PRO A 218 18.86 17.70 -23.34
CA PRO A 218 19.53 18.84 -22.71
C PRO A 218 18.57 19.89 -22.17
N ARG A 219 17.43 20.10 -22.84
CA ARG A 219 16.40 21.06 -22.40
C ARG A 219 15.72 20.60 -21.11
N ALA A 220 15.41 19.32 -20.98
CA ALA A 220 14.83 18.78 -19.76
C ALA A 220 15.81 18.89 -18.58
N GLN A 221 17.08 18.51 -18.78
CA GLN A 221 18.12 18.62 -17.77
C GLN A 221 18.29 20.06 -17.27
N ALA A 222 18.40 21.02 -18.20
CA ALA A 222 18.54 22.44 -17.88
C ALA A 222 17.32 22.99 -17.11
N LEU A 223 16.09 22.64 -17.53
CA LEU A 223 14.89 23.07 -16.81
C LEU A 223 14.81 22.46 -15.41
N GLY A 224 15.09 21.16 -15.27
CA GLY A 224 15.04 20.47 -13.98
C GLY A 224 16.07 21.03 -12.98
N GLN A 225 17.28 21.32 -13.44
CA GLN A 225 18.31 21.98 -12.63
C GLN A 225 17.90 23.40 -12.22
N ALA A 226 17.32 24.17 -13.13
CA ALA A 226 16.86 25.52 -12.84
C ALA A 226 15.70 25.54 -11.82
N LEU A 227 14.74 24.62 -11.95
CA LEU A 227 13.64 24.48 -11.00
C LEU A 227 14.13 24.05 -9.61
N GLN A 228 15.05 23.08 -9.56
CA GLN A 228 15.70 22.68 -8.30
C GLN A 228 16.43 23.86 -7.65
N ALA A 229 17.23 24.61 -8.41
CA ALA A 229 17.96 25.75 -7.89
C ALA A 229 17.01 26.86 -7.41
N HIS A 230 15.93 27.11 -8.16
CA HIS A 230 14.91 28.11 -7.82
C HIS A 230 14.26 27.83 -6.46
N LEU A 231 13.93 26.56 -6.20
CA LEU A 231 13.34 26.12 -4.93
C LEU A 231 14.38 25.83 -3.83
N LYS A 232 15.68 25.98 -4.12
CA LYS A 232 16.78 25.55 -3.24
C LYS A 232 16.67 24.06 -2.86
N GLY A 233 16.13 23.25 -3.77
CA GLY A 233 15.89 21.83 -3.58
C GLY A 233 17.18 21.04 -3.35
N VAL A 234 17.13 20.01 -2.51
CA VAL A 234 18.31 19.16 -2.28
C VAL A 234 18.70 18.39 -3.53
N ALA A 235 19.98 18.51 -3.91
CA ALA A 235 20.55 17.80 -5.05
C ALA A 235 20.79 16.32 -4.70
N THR A 236 20.24 15.45 -5.54
CA THR A 236 20.52 14.00 -5.62
C THR A 236 20.65 13.60 -7.09
N PRO A 237 21.23 12.43 -7.41
CA PRO A 237 21.41 11.99 -8.78
C PRO A 237 20.15 11.98 -9.67
N ALA A 238 18.95 11.90 -9.09
CA ALA A 238 17.68 11.84 -9.81
C ALA A 238 16.70 12.98 -9.46
N SER A 239 17.03 13.82 -8.48
CA SER A 239 16.12 14.85 -7.91
C SER A 239 15.49 15.80 -8.92
N ILE A 240 16.18 16.12 -10.03
CA ILE A 240 15.65 17.04 -11.04
C ILE A 240 14.36 16.53 -11.71
N TYR A 241 14.20 15.20 -11.81
CA TYR A 241 13.05 14.59 -12.48
C TYR A 241 11.77 14.74 -11.65
N ASP A 242 11.90 14.84 -10.32
CA ASP A 242 10.76 15.09 -9.44
C ASP A 242 10.14 16.47 -9.74
N TYR A 243 10.97 17.50 -9.94
CA TYR A 243 10.49 18.85 -10.29
C TYR A 243 9.94 18.93 -11.71
N LEU A 244 10.56 18.22 -12.67
CA LEU A 244 10.08 18.16 -14.05
C LEU A 244 8.72 17.47 -14.15
N LEU A 245 8.53 16.34 -13.47
CA LEU A 245 7.27 15.61 -13.43
C LEU A 245 6.18 16.44 -12.75
N THR A 246 6.47 17.12 -11.65
CA THR A 246 5.52 18.04 -11.01
C THR A 246 5.13 19.18 -11.93
N ALA A 247 6.10 19.85 -12.56
CA ALA A 247 5.83 20.91 -13.52
C ALA A 247 5.02 20.43 -14.74
N MET A 248 5.21 19.18 -15.15
CA MET A 248 4.45 18.56 -16.24
C MET A 248 3.01 18.25 -15.82
N ILE A 249 2.81 17.63 -14.66
CA ILE A 249 1.46 17.32 -14.13
C ILE A 249 0.68 18.61 -13.87
N ASP A 250 1.28 19.61 -13.21
CA ASP A 250 0.61 20.90 -12.93
C ASP A 250 0.27 21.67 -14.21
N GLY A 251 1.01 21.43 -15.30
CA GLY A 251 0.70 21.96 -16.63
C GLY A 251 -0.42 21.22 -17.34
N LEU A 252 -0.63 19.94 -17.04
CA LEU A 252 -1.66 19.07 -17.63
C LEU A 252 -2.96 19.02 -16.80
N ASP A 253 -2.90 19.39 -15.52
CA ASP A 253 -4.04 19.46 -14.61
C ASP A 253 -3.99 20.78 -13.80
N LEU A 254 -4.44 21.86 -14.44
CA LEU A 254 -4.50 23.18 -13.80
C LEU A 254 -5.48 23.18 -12.60
N GLY A 255 -6.55 22.39 -12.67
CA GLY A 255 -7.53 22.25 -11.58
C GLY A 255 -6.87 21.70 -10.32
N GLY A 256 -6.09 20.62 -10.46
CA GLY A 256 -5.36 19.98 -9.37
C GLY A 256 -4.28 20.84 -8.70
N LEU A 257 -3.83 21.94 -9.32
CA LEU A 257 -2.94 22.93 -8.70
C LEU A 257 -3.68 23.81 -7.68
N TRP A 258 -4.90 24.23 -8.01
CA TRP A 258 -5.64 25.22 -7.23
C TRP A 258 -6.66 24.58 -6.28
N HIS A 259 -7.33 23.51 -6.74
CA HIS A 259 -8.43 22.83 -6.06
C HIS A 259 -8.28 21.31 -6.26
N PRO A 260 -7.31 20.66 -5.61
CA PRO A 260 -7.13 19.22 -5.74
C PRO A 260 -8.35 18.48 -5.18
N GLU A 261 -9.00 17.67 -6.02
CA GLU A 261 -10.12 16.81 -5.66
C GLU A 261 -9.73 15.34 -5.95
N PRO A 262 -10.13 14.37 -5.11
CA PRO A 262 -9.79 12.98 -5.35
C PRO A 262 -10.56 12.46 -6.56
N ASN A 263 -9.94 11.49 -7.24
CA ASN A 263 -10.46 10.90 -8.47
C ASN A 263 -10.80 11.93 -9.55
N LYS A 264 -10.32 13.18 -9.48
CA LYS A 264 -10.56 14.21 -10.48
C LYS A 264 -9.27 14.61 -11.17
N ILE A 265 -9.31 14.71 -12.49
CA ILE A 265 -8.22 15.24 -13.33
C ILE A 265 -8.85 16.26 -14.28
N GLY A 266 -8.45 17.53 -14.17
CA GLY A 266 -9.19 18.61 -14.83
C GLY A 266 -10.66 18.60 -14.40
N ASP A 267 -11.58 18.46 -15.35
CA ASP A 267 -13.03 18.34 -15.09
C ASP A 267 -13.56 16.89 -15.14
N ILE A 268 -12.67 15.90 -15.25
CA ILE A 268 -13.05 14.48 -15.32
C ILE A 268 -12.96 13.82 -13.95
N TYR A 269 -14.11 13.39 -13.43
CA TYR A 269 -14.18 12.48 -12.28
C TYR A 269 -14.08 11.02 -12.75
N LEU A 270 -12.99 10.33 -12.40
CA LEU A 270 -12.67 8.95 -12.76
C LEU A 270 -13.68 7.93 -12.20
N ASP A 271 -14.40 8.30 -11.14
CA ASP A 271 -15.46 7.50 -10.48
C ASP A 271 -16.88 7.96 -10.85
N SER A 272 -17.01 8.86 -11.83
CA SER A 272 -18.29 9.39 -12.30
C SER A 272 -19.28 8.28 -12.66
N PRO A 273 -20.59 8.45 -12.38
CA PRO A 273 -21.64 7.52 -12.79
C PRO A 273 -21.67 7.18 -14.27
N MET A 274 -21.12 8.05 -15.14
CA MET A 274 -21.02 7.79 -16.59
C MET A 274 -20.09 6.61 -16.93
N TYR A 275 -19.14 6.29 -16.04
CA TYR A 275 -18.16 5.23 -16.23
C TYR A 275 -18.60 3.90 -15.61
N TRP A 276 -19.61 3.88 -14.74
CA TRP A 276 -20.08 2.62 -14.16
C TRP A 276 -20.57 1.66 -15.24
N GLY A 277 -20.12 0.42 -15.20
CA GLY A 277 -20.41 -0.60 -16.22
C GLY A 277 -19.58 -0.47 -17.51
N GLN A 278 -18.73 0.55 -17.62
CA GLN A 278 -17.84 0.74 -18.77
C GLN A 278 -16.49 0.03 -18.59
N PRO A 279 -15.80 -0.34 -19.68
CA PRO A 279 -14.44 -0.84 -19.60
C PRO A 279 -13.49 0.27 -19.11
N PRO A 280 -12.49 -0.03 -18.27
CA PRO A 280 -11.54 0.96 -17.75
C PRO A 280 -10.80 1.75 -18.84
N SER A 281 -10.56 1.14 -20.00
CA SER A 281 -9.91 1.79 -21.15
C SER A 281 -10.68 3.02 -21.67
N LEU A 282 -12.00 3.05 -21.53
CA LEU A 282 -12.82 4.19 -21.96
C LEU A 282 -12.52 5.44 -21.13
N VAL A 283 -12.21 5.29 -19.84
CA VAL A 283 -11.85 6.41 -18.96
C VAL A 283 -10.55 7.06 -19.44
N ALA A 284 -9.54 6.24 -19.78
CA ALA A 284 -8.27 6.72 -20.32
C ALA A 284 -8.46 7.40 -21.69
N GLU A 285 -9.31 6.85 -22.56
CA GLU A 285 -9.63 7.44 -23.86
C GLU A 285 -10.32 8.81 -23.71
N HIS A 286 -11.31 8.92 -22.81
CA HIS A 286 -12.00 10.18 -22.52
C HIS A 286 -11.05 11.23 -21.97
N LEU A 287 -10.14 10.84 -21.05
CA LEU A 287 -9.11 11.73 -20.57
C LEU A 287 -8.18 12.20 -21.69
N SER A 288 -7.75 11.30 -22.58
CA SER A 288 -6.94 11.68 -23.75
C SER A 288 -7.65 12.70 -24.65
N LYS A 289 -8.94 12.49 -24.94
CA LYS A 289 -9.75 13.42 -25.75
C LYS A 289 -9.92 14.77 -25.07
N TYR A 290 -10.11 14.79 -23.75
CA TYR A 290 -10.20 16.02 -22.97
C TYR A 290 -8.90 16.83 -23.02
N LEU A 291 -7.74 16.20 -22.84
CA LEU A 291 -6.45 16.89 -22.90
C LEU A 291 -6.19 17.54 -24.28
N ILE A 292 -6.65 16.91 -25.36
CA ILE A 292 -6.60 17.48 -26.72
C ILE A 292 -7.55 18.66 -26.82
N LYS A 293 -8.81 18.49 -26.42
CA LYS A 293 -9.86 19.51 -26.49
C LYS A 293 -9.47 20.79 -25.75
N GLU A 294 -8.89 20.66 -24.56
CA GLU A 294 -8.48 21.80 -23.74
C GLU A 294 -7.10 22.39 -24.15
N GLY A 295 -6.47 21.87 -25.21
CA GLY A 295 -5.18 22.35 -25.69
C GLY A 295 -4.00 22.06 -24.74
N LEU A 296 -4.16 21.10 -23.83
CA LEU A 296 -3.16 20.69 -22.83
C LEU A 296 -2.16 19.69 -23.42
N ALA A 297 -2.58 18.94 -24.45
CA ALA A 297 -1.71 18.06 -25.23
C ALA A 297 -2.09 18.08 -26.73
N THR A 298 -1.11 17.91 -27.61
CA THR A 298 -1.35 17.64 -29.04
C THR A 298 -1.85 16.20 -29.24
N ASP A 299 -2.51 15.90 -30.36
CA ASP A 299 -2.96 14.53 -30.69
C ASP A 299 -1.85 13.47 -30.52
N SER A 300 -0.64 13.77 -31.00
CA SER A 300 0.50 12.86 -30.90
C SER A 300 1.00 12.65 -29.47
N ALA A 301 0.81 13.62 -28.58
CA ALA A 301 1.32 13.60 -27.21
C ALA A 301 0.25 13.19 -26.17
N ALA A 302 -1.02 13.14 -26.57
CA ALA A 302 -2.14 12.88 -25.66
C ALA A 302 -2.00 11.53 -24.93
N LYS A 303 -1.59 10.47 -25.64
CA LYS A 303 -1.32 9.15 -25.04
C LYS A 303 -0.28 9.22 -23.91
N LEU A 304 0.81 9.95 -24.11
CA LEU A 304 1.85 10.14 -23.11
C LEU A 304 1.34 10.97 -21.92
N ALA A 305 0.61 12.06 -22.19
CA ALA A 305 0.04 12.92 -21.18
C ALA A 305 -0.96 12.17 -20.28
N THR A 306 -1.86 11.40 -20.88
CA THR A 306 -2.80 10.51 -20.19
C THR A 306 -2.06 9.47 -19.35
N HIS A 307 -1.01 8.85 -19.89
CA HIS A 307 -0.20 7.88 -19.15
C HIS A 307 0.44 8.50 -17.89
N VAL A 308 1.07 9.68 -18.01
CA VAL A 308 1.67 10.37 -16.86
C VAL A 308 0.63 10.68 -15.79
N LEU A 309 -0.52 11.24 -16.16
CA LEU A 309 -1.57 11.61 -15.21
C LEU A 309 -2.16 10.39 -14.50
N LEU A 310 -2.47 9.31 -15.24
CA LEU A 310 -3.03 8.11 -14.65
C LEU A 310 -2.01 7.35 -13.79
N ALA A 311 -0.72 7.32 -14.17
CA ALA A 311 0.30 6.62 -13.40
C ALA A 311 0.43 7.13 -11.96
N SER A 312 0.28 8.45 -11.76
CA SER A 312 0.37 9.05 -10.43
C SER A 312 -0.95 9.02 -9.65
N HIS A 313 -2.09 9.21 -10.34
CA HIS A 313 -3.40 9.38 -9.70
C HIS A 313 -4.18 8.07 -9.58
N ALA A 314 -4.21 7.26 -10.64
CA ALA A 314 -5.07 6.08 -10.74
C ALA A 314 -4.43 4.98 -11.60
N PRO A 315 -3.32 4.36 -11.14
CA PRO A 315 -2.52 3.43 -11.94
C PRO A 315 -3.27 2.15 -12.33
N GLN A 316 -4.38 1.82 -11.65
CA GLN A 316 -5.24 0.70 -12.02
C GLN A 316 -5.82 0.81 -13.44
N PHE A 317 -5.96 2.03 -13.99
CA PHE A 317 -6.40 2.25 -15.37
C PHE A 317 -5.31 1.99 -16.41
N LEU A 318 -4.04 1.83 -15.99
CA LEU A 318 -2.91 1.56 -16.87
C LEU A 318 -2.48 0.08 -16.87
N ILE A 319 -3.20 -0.77 -16.13
CA ILE A 319 -2.95 -2.22 -16.12
C ILE A 319 -3.19 -2.77 -17.52
N LYS A 320 -2.25 -3.59 -18.00
CA LYS A 320 -2.30 -4.20 -19.32
C LYS A 320 -3.23 -5.41 -19.31
N ASP A 321 -3.87 -5.69 -20.44
CA ASP A 321 -4.66 -6.91 -20.67
C ASP A 321 -5.78 -7.13 -19.64
N ILE A 322 -6.50 -6.06 -19.25
CA ILE A 322 -7.68 -6.16 -18.38
C ILE A 322 -8.80 -6.89 -19.13
N PRO A 323 -9.34 -8.00 -18.60
CA PRO A 323 -10.43 -8.73 -19.24
C PRO A 323 -11.71 -7.90 -19.35
N SER A 324 -12.47 -8.11 -20.44
CA SER A 324 -13.65 -7.29 -20.79
C SER A 324 -14.78 -7.31 -19.76
N ILE A 325 -14.85 -8.36 -18.93
CA ILE A 325 -15.81 -8.52 -17.83
C ILE A 325 -15.49 -7.63 -16.61
N VAL A 326 -14.26 -7.13 -16.49
CA VAL A 326 -13.90 -6.17 -15.44
C VAL A 326 -14.42 -4.80 -15.84
N LYS A 327 -15.52 -4.37 -15.22
CA LYS A 327 -16.17 -3.07 -15.45
C LYS A 327 -16.01 -2.13 -14.26
N VAL A 328 -15.80 -0.85 -14.52
CA VAL A 328 -15.72 0.20 -13.48
C VAL A 328 -17.00 0.19 -12.63
N GLY A 329 -16.87 0.35 -11.31
CA GLY A 329 -17.97 0.20 -10.34
C GLY A 329 -18.43 -1.25 -10.09
N GLY A 330 -17.85 -2.24 -10.78
CA GLY A 330 -18.09 -3.66 -10.61
C GLY A 330 -17.30 -4.29 -9.45
N VAL A 331 -17.69 -5.51 -9.05
CA VAL A 331 -17.00 -6.22 -7.95
C VAL A 331 -15.58 -6.66 -8.33
N LEU A 332 -15.36 -7.08 -9.60
CA LEU A 332 -14.03 -7.44 -10.09
C LEU A 332 -13.11 -6.22 -10.25
N TRP A 333 -13.69 -5.05 -10.56
CA TRP A 333 -12.96 -3.78 -10.54
C TRP A 333 -12.50 -3.43 -9.13
N GLY A 334 -13.35 -3.61 -8.13
CA GLY A 334 -12.94 -3.41 -6.74
C GLY A 334 -11.79 -4.32 -6.30
N GLN A 335 -11.77 -5.58 -6.75
CA GLN A 335 -10.64 -6.49 -6.54
C GLN A 335 -9.35 -5.97 -7.20
N LEU A 336 -9.44 -5.55 -8.47
CA LEU A 336 -8.31 -5.03 -9.23
C LEU A 336 -7.73 -3.75 -8.60
N THR A 337 -8.59 -2.80 -8.22
CA THR A 337 -8.20 -1.55 -7.56
C THR A 337 -7.53 -1.81 -6.21
N THR A 338 -8.05 -2.76 -5.43
CA THR A 338 -7.43 -3.18 -4.17
C THR A 338 -6.07 -3.84 -4.40
N ALA A 339 -5.95 -4.71 -5.41
CA ALA A 339 -4.70 -5.37 -5.77
C ALA A 339 -3.63 -4.36 -6.22
N ALA A 340 -4.01 -3.41 -7.06
CA ALA A 340 -3.15 -2.31 -7.48
C ALA A 340 -2.67 -1.49 -6.27
N ALA A 341 -3.57 -1.14 -5.35
CA ALA A 341 -3.21 -0.39 -4.13
C ALA A 341 -2.22 -1.15 -3.24
N LYS A 342 -2.38 -2.47 -3.07
CA LYS A 342 -1.40 -3.32 -2.35
C LYS A 342 0.00 -3.23 -2.94
N ILE A 343 0.10 -3.30 -4.28
CA ILE A 343 1.37 -3.25 -4.98
C ILE A 343 1.97 -1.84 -4.90
N GLU A 344 1.18 -0.81 -5.20
CA GLU A 344 1.63 0.59 -5.16
C GLU A 344 2.06 1.02 -3.77
N ALA A 345 1.47 0.50 -2.70
CA ALA A 345 1.93 0.75 -1.34
C ALA A 345 3.37 0.25 -1.14
N GLN A 346 3.76 -0.88 -1.73
CA GLN A 346 5.07 -1.51 -1.51
C GLN A 346 6.13 -1.11 -2.54
N THR A 347 5.72 -0.90 -3.79
CA THR A 347 6.56 -0.57 -4.93
C THR A 347 5.83 0.46 -5.82
N PRO A 348 5.80 1.74 -5.44
CA PRO A 348 5.10 2.78 -6.19
C PRO A 348 5.58 2.88 -7.65
N GLY A 349 4.64 2.97 -8.57
CA GLY A 349 4.85 3.06 -10.01
C GLY A 349 4.99 1.73 -10.73
N ARG A 350 4.93 0.61 -10.01
CA ARG A 350 5.09 -0.72 -10.63
C ARG A 350 3.86 -1.14 -11.43
N VAL A 351 2.66 -0.77 -10.99
CA VAL A 351 1.39 -1.25 -11.58
C VAL A 351 1.22 -0.90 -13.06
N PRO A 352 1.52 0.32 -13.55
CA PRO A 352 1.37 0.68 -14.97
C PRO A 352 2.14 -0.22 -15.95
N ASN A 353 3.13 -0.96 -15.48
CA ASN A 353 3.93 -1.86 -16.30
C ASN A 353 3.48 -3.33 -16.24
N MET A 354 2.48 -3.65 -15.42
CA MET A 354 2.02 -5.01 -15.15
C MET A 354 0.75 -5.35 -15.94
N THR A 355 0.62 -6.63 -16.29
CA THR A 355 -0.63 -7.22 -16.78
C THR A 355 -1.60 -7.48 -15.63
N TYR A 356 -2.88 -7.66 -15.96
CA TYR A 356 -3.91 -8.05 -15.00
C TYR A 356 -3.48 -9.26 -14.14
N VAL A 357 -2.93 -10.29 -14.80
CA VAL A 357 -2.49 -11.53 -14.14
C VAL A 357 -1.37 -11.28 -13.15
N GLU A 358 -0.35 -10.51 -13.54
CA GLU A 358 0.77 -10.17 -12.67
C GLU A 358 0.31 -9.37 -11.44
N VAL A 359 -0.65 -8.45 -11.62
CA VAL A 359 -1.21 -7.65 -10.52
C VAL A 359 -1.93 -8.54 -9.52
N MET A 360 -2.84 -9.39 -9.99
CA MET A 360 -3.62 -10.26 -9.11
C MET A 360 -2.72 -11.27 -8.38
N ALA A 361 -1.75 -11.87 -9.07
CA ALA A 361 -0.83 -12.85 -8.48
C ALA A 361 0.13 -12.23 -7.45
N LEU A 362 0.70 -11.04 -7.73
CA LEU A 362 1.61 -10.40 -6.80
C LEU A 362 0.87 -9.95 -5.52
N ALA A 363 -0.31 -9.35 -5.68
CA ALA A 363 -1.12 -8.83 -4.59
C ALA A 363 -1.57 -9.88 -3.56
N GLU A 364 -1.64 -11.16 -3.95
CA GLU A 364 -2.01 -12.28 -3.06
C GLU A 364 -1.03 -12.46 -1.90
N SER A 365 0.26 -12.25 -2.16
CA SER A 365 1.32 -12.40 -1.17
C SER A 365 1.53 -11.16 -0.30
N LEU A 366 0.87 -10.05 -0.62
CA LEU A 366 1.09 -8.75 0.03
C LEU A 366 0.18 -8.55 1.24
N PRO A 367 0.67 -7.92 2.31
CA PRO A 367 -0.10 -7.71 3.53
C PRO A 367 -1.30 -6.79 3.30
N THR A 368 -2.42 -7.08 3.97
CA THR A 368 -3.65 -6.25 4.00
C THR A 368 -3.62 -5.20 5.11
N SER A 369 -2.74 -5.36 6.11
CA SER A 369 -2.66 -4.49 7.29
C SER A 369 -2.03 -3.12 7.01
N ASP A 370 -1.58 -2.88 5.78
CA ASP A 370 -1.09 -1.59 5.36
C ASP A 370 -2.27 -0.60 5.31
N ILE A 371 -2.20 0.44 6.10
CA ILE A 371 -3.23 1.48 6.21
C ILE A 371 -3.52 2.19 4.87
N ASP A 372 -2.55 2.35 3.98
CA ASP A 372 -2.81 2.90 2.64
C ASP A 372 -3.67 1.92 1.81
N VAL A 373 -3.48 0.62 2.03
CA VAL A 373 -4.33 -0.44 1.47
C VAL A 373 -5.71 -0.43 2.11
N GLN A 374 -5.80 -0.24 3.43
CA GLN A 374 -7.08 -0.13 4.14
C GLN A 374 -7.91 1.07 3.67
N LEU A 375 -7.27 2.22 3.44
CA LEU A 375 -7.92 3.40 2.87
C LEU A 375 -8.41 3.13 1.44
N ALA A 376 -7.55 2.56 0.59
CA ALA A 376 -7.95 2.21 -0.77
C ALA A 376 -9.11 1.20 -0.80
N GLN A 377 -9.09 0.22 0.10
CA GLN A 377 -10.16 -0.74 0.32
C GLN A 377 -11.47 -0.06 0.71
N ARG A 378 -11.42 0.90 1.63
CA ARG A 378 -12.59 1.67 2.07
C ARG A 378 -13.17 2.51 0.94
N GLU A 379 -12.33 3.22 0.18
CA GLU A 379 -12.79 4.02 -0.97
C GLU A 379 -13.32 3.14 -2.10
N THR A 380 -12.73 1.97 -2.32
CA THR A 380 -13.26 0.95 -3.25
C THR A 380 -14.66 0.49 -2.84
N LEU A 381 -14.88 0.20 -1.55
CA LEU A 381 -16.19 -0.17 -1.01
C LEU A 381 -17.22 0.95 -1.19
N LYS A 382 -16.82 2.21 -0.99
CA LYS A 382 -17.68 3.37 -1.23
C LYS A 382 -18.07 3.49 -2.70
N GLU A 383 -17.10 3.45 -3.60
CA GLU A 383 -17.32 3.52 -5.05
C GLU A 383 -18.30 2.41 -5.48
N TRP A 384 -18.05 1.18 -5.04
CA TRP A 384 -18.92 0.05 -5.35
C TRP A 384 -20.31 0.19 -4.74
N GLY A 385 -20.41 0.64 -3.47
CA GLY A 385 -21.67 0.86 -2.78
C GLY A 385 -22.53 1.94 -3.44
N LEU A 386 -21.90 3.03 -3.90
CA LEU A 386 -22.55 4.08 -4.70
C LEU A 386 -23.03 3.52 -6.04
N ALA A 387 -22.13 2.87 -6.79
CA ALA A 387 -22.43 2.33 -8.12
C ALA A 387 -23.56 1.29 -8.12
N ASN A 388 -23.81 0.63 -6.98
CA ASN A 388 -24.81 -0.43 -6.82
C ASN A 388 -26.03 0.00 -5.96
N GLY A 389 -26.19 1.30 -5.66
CA GLY A 389 -27.37 1.83 -4.97
C GLY A 389 -27.49 1.44 -3.49
N LEU A 390 -26.37 1.06 -2.86
CA LEU A 390 -26.28 0.72 -1.43
C LEU A 390 -25.93 1.95 -0.57
N LEU A 391 -25.28 2.95 -1.18
CA LEU A 391 -24.96 4.23 -0.56
C LEU A 391 -25.69 5.36 -1.30
N PRO A 392 -26.16 6.40 -0.59
CA PRO A 392 -26.75 7.58 -1.22
C PRO A 392 -25.67 8.41 -1.94
N ILE A 393 -26.07 9.12 -3.00
CA ILE A 393 -25.23 10.16 -3.58
C ILE A 393 -25.16 11.31 -2.57
N LEU A 394 -24.01 11.50 -1.93
CA LEU A 394 -23.80 12.55 -0.94
C LEU A 394 -23.25 13.79 -1.66
N GLN A 395 -23.94 14.92 -1.53
CA GLN A 395 -23.50 16.18 -2.15
C GLN A 395 -22.35 16.80 -1.37
N THR A 396 -21.30 17.22 -2.09
CA THR A 396 -20.22 18.03 -1.55
C THR A 396 -20.73 19.45 -1.30
N SER A 397 -20.71 19.87 -0.04
CA SER A 397 -20.91 21.28 0.34
C SER A 397 -19.56 22.00 0.36
N TRP A 398 -19.52 23.31 0.11
CA TRP A 398 -18.28 24.09 0.23
C TRP A 398 -18.38 25.02 1.42
N THR A 399 -17.50 24.85 2.41
CA THR A 399 -17.47 25.68 3.62
C THR A 399 -16.25 26.61 3.60
N PRO A 400 -16.42 27.92 3.84
CA PRO A 400 -15.29 28.82 4.02
C PRO A 400 -14.57 28.50 5.33
N VAL A 401 -13.29 28.12 5.25
CA VAL A 401 -12.39 27.96 6.41
C VAL A 401 -11.19 28.87 6.18
N ASN A 402 -11.00 29.86 7.06
CA ASN A 402 -9.90 30.84 6.97
C ASN A 402 -9.74 31.52 5.59
N GLY A 403 -10.85 31.77 4.88
CA GLY A 403 -10.85 32.42 3.56
C GLY A 403 -10.61 31.48 2.37
N ALA A 404 -10.40 30.18 2.59
CA ALA A 404 -10.39 29.15 1.55
C ALA A 404 -11.71 28.38 1.53
N LEU A 405 -12.25 28.10 0.34
CA LEU A 405 -13.39 27.20 0.19
C LEU A 405 -12.91 25.75 0.36
N VAL A 406 -13.48 25.04 1.32
CA VAL A 406 -13.15 23.65 1.62
C VAL A 406 -14.34 22.76 1.24
N PRO A 407 -14.15 21.75 0.37
CA PRO A 407 -15.20 20.79 0.08
C PRO A 407 -15.47 19.90 1.30
N SER A 408 -16.73 19.66 1.63
CA SER A 408 -17.20 18.83 2.73
C SER A 408 -18.31 17.93 2.20
N THR A 409 -17.94 16.69 1.87
CA THR A 409 -18.87 15.63 1.51
C THR A 409 -19.18 14.81 2.77
N PRO A 410 -20.46 14.60 3.14
CA PRO A 410 -20.80 13.70 4.22
C PRO A 410 -20.20 12.30 3.98
N GLU A 411 -19.69 11.65 5.03
CA GLU A 411 -19.14 10.30 4.95
C GLU A 411 -20.21 9.25 5.31
N PRO A 412 -20.22 8.07 4.65
CA PRO A 412 -21.11 6.98 5.04
C PRO A 412 -20.87 6.54 6.49
N THR A 413 -21.95 6.24 7.21
CA THR A 413 -21.89 5.73 8.58
C THR A 413 -21.22 4.34 8.63
N ALA A 414 -20.67 3.95 9.79
CA ALA A 414 -20.07 2.63 9.98
C ALA A 414 -21.06 1.49 9.66
N SER A 415 -22.35 1.64 9.99
CA SER A 415 -23.38 0.66 9.66
C SER A 415 -23.63 0.55 8.15
N GLN A 416 -23.65 1.68 7.43
CA GLN A 416 -23.76 1.68 5.97
C GLN A 416 -22.55 1.00 5.31
N MET A 417 -21.34 1.23 5.84
CA MET A 417 -20.12 0.56 5.36
C MET A 417 -20.14 -0.95 5.63
N GLU A 418 -20.59 -1.40 6.80
CA GLU A 418 -20.74 -2.84 7.11
C GLU A 418 -21.74 -3.50 6.16
N GLN A 419 -22.91 -2.89 5.94
CA GLN A 419 -23.91 -3.41 5.00
C GLN A 419 -23.37 -3.47 3.58
N THR A 420 -22.63 -2.45 3.15
CA THR A 420 -22.00 -2.41 1.83
C THR A 420 -20.96 -3.53 1.70
N LYS A 421 -20.15 -3.75 2.74
CA LYS A 421 -19.19 -4.85 2.78
C LYS A 421 -19.87 -6.22 2.71
N ALA A 422 -20.90 -6.46 3.52
CA ALA A 422 -21.64 -7.72 3.51
C ALA A 422 -22.25 -8.00 2.13
N ALA A 423 -22.79 -6.97 1.46
CA ALA A 423 -23.31 -7.09 0.10
C ALA A 423 -22.19 -7.35 -0.93
N TYR A 424 -21.02 -6.73 -0.78
CA TYR A 424 -19.86 -6.95 -1.65
C TYR A 424 -19.34 -8.39 -1.53
N ASP A 425 -19.18 -8.88 -0.30
CA ASP A 425 -18.74 -10.26 -0.02
C ASP A 425 -19.77 -11.27 -0.55
N SER A 426 -21.07 -11.03 -0.31
CA SER A 426 -22.14 -11.85 -0.89
C SER A 426 -22.12 -11.85 -2.42
N ARG A 427 -21.77 -10.71 -3.06
CA ARG A 427 -21.64 -10.65 -4.52
C ARG A 427 -20.48 -11.50 -5.04
N LEU A 428 -19.35 -11.53 -4.34
CA LEU A 428 -18.22 -12.39 -4.68
C LEU A 428 -18.60 -13.86 -4.55
N ASP A 429 -19.23 -14.26 -3.44
CA ASP A 429 -19.66 -15.64 -3.22
C ASP A 429 -20.66 -16.09 -4.28
N ALA A 430 -21.60 -15.22 -4.65
CA ALA A 430 -22.56 -15.50 -5.72
C ALA A 430 -21.88 -15.66 -7.08
N LEU A 431 -20.81 -14.89 -7.37
CA LEU A 431 -20.02 -15.05 -8.58
C LEU A 431 -19.26 -16.37 -8.61
N VAL A 432 -18.66 -16.76 -7.49
CA VAL A 432 -18.01 -18.07 -7.34
C VAL A 432 -18.99 -19.18 -7.59
N GLU A 433 -20.15 -19.12 -6.95
CA GLU A 433 -21.19 -20.13 -7.08
C GLU A 433 -21.75 -20.18 -8.51
N THR A 434 -21.98 -19.02 -9.13
CA THR A 434 -22.36 -18.91 -10.54
C THR A 434 -21.35 -19.64 -11.41
N SER A 435 -20.07 -19.37 -11.17
CA SER A 435 -18.97 -19.93 -11.91
C SER A 435 -18.82 -21.43 -11.70
N THR A 436 -18.89 -21.95 -10.47
CA THR A 436 -18.82 -23.40 -10.22
C THR A 436 -20.02 -24.14 -10.80
N SER A 437 -21.20 -23.51 -10.77
CA SER A 437 -22.44 -24.09 -11.27
C SER A 437 -22.48 -24.18 -12.81
N LEU A 438 -22.06 -23.11 -13.51
CA LEU A 438 -21.94 -23.09 -14.99
C LEU A 438 -20.98 -24.14 -15.55
N TYR A 439 -19.99 -24.55 -14.77
CA TYR A 439 -18.98 -25.51 -15.20
C TYR A 439 -19.22 -26.91 -14.62
N THR A 440 -20.38 -27.15 -14.01
CA THR A 440 -20.76 -28.49 -13.59
C THR A 440 -20.92 -29.36 -14.84
N PRO A 441 -20.07 -30.39 -15.04
CA PRO A 441 -20.11 -31.21 -16.24
C PRO A 441 -21.43 -31.99 -16.27
N LEU A 442 -22.04 -32.11 -17.45
CA LEU A 442 -23.23 -32.95 -17.60
C LEU A 442 -22.89 -34.41 -17.31
N ALA A 443 -23.73 -35.06 -16.50
CA ALA A 443 -23.60 -36.49 -16.25
C ALA A 443 -23.74 -37.28 -17.56
N SER A 444 -22.94 -38.34 -17.70
CA SER A 444 -22.99 -39.25 -18.85
C SER A 444 -23.18 -40.67 -18.35
N ARG A 445 -24.28 -41.31 -18.77
CA ARG A 445 -24.58 -42.71 -18.42
C ARG A 445 -23.46 -43.65 -18.87
N LYS A 446 -22.87 -43.39 -20.05
CA LYS A 446 -21.69 -44.11 -20.57
C LYS A 446 -20.51 -43.99 -19.62
N LYS A 447 -20.16 -42.78 -19.19
CA LYS A 447 -19.04 -42.55 -18.26
C LYS A 447 -19.27 -43.24 -16.92
N ILE A 448 -20.48 -43.12 -16.37
CA ILE A 448 -20.90 -43.75 -15.12
C ILE A 448 -20.73 -45.28 -15.21
N ALA A 449 -21.25 -45.92 -16.25
CA ALA A 449 -21.10 -47.35 -16.50
C ALA A 449 -19.64 -47.78 -16.70
N LEU A 450 -18.85 -46.98 -17.42
CA LEU A 450 -17.44 -47.27 -17.66
C LEU A 450 -16.60 -47.17 -16.37
N ASP A 451 -16.85 -46.15 -15.54
CA ASP A 451 -16.15 -45.96 -14.27
C ASP A 451 -16.46 -47.12 -13.29
N ALA A 452 -17.69 -47.65 -13.31
CA ALA A 452 -18.06 -48.84 -12.55
C ALA A 452 -17.32 -50.09 -12.99
N LEU A 453 -17.26 -50.32 -14.31
CA LEU A 453 -16.54 -51.44 -14.89
C LEU A 453 -15.05 -51.37 -14.56
N LYS A 454 -14.45 -50.18 -14.61
CA LYS A 454 -13.05 -49.97 -14.21
C LYS A 454 -12.81 -50.20 -12.72
N ALA A 455 -13.76 -49.83 -11.86
CA ALA A 455 -13.65 -50.05 -10.42
C ALA A 455 -13.73 -51.54 -10.07
N GLU A 456 -14.71 -52.27 -10.63
CA GLU A 456 -14.90 -53.70 -10.36
C GLU A 456 -13.84 -54.57 -11.05
N PHE A 457 -13.49 -54.24 -12.29
CA PHE A 457 -12.58 -55.02 -13.13
C PHE A 457 -11.28 -54.26 -13.45
N SER A 458 -10.65 -53.69 -12.42
CA SER A 458 -9.45 -52.84 -12.53
C SER A 458 -8.24 -53.46 -13.24
N LYS A 459 -8.19 -54.79 -13.36
CA LYS A 459 -7.12 -55.54 -14.05
C LYS A 459 -7.39 -55.81 -15.54
N LEU A 460 -8.58 -55.48 -16.05
CA LEU A 460 -8.92 -55.65 -17.46
C LEU A 460 -8.45 -54.46 -18.29
N ASP A 461 -8.03 -54.75 -19.52
CA ASP A 461 -7.81 -53.72 -20.54
C ASP A 461 -9.15 -52.99 -20.80
N PRO A 462 -9.21 -51.65 -20.65
CA PRO A 462 -10.44 -50.88 -20.85
C PRO A 462 -11.09 -51.06 -22.23
N THR A 463 -10.32 -51.44 -23.25
CA THR A 463 -10.85 -51.73 -24.60
C THR A 463 -11.82 -52.92 -24.63
N VAL A 464 -11.73 -53.81 -23.64
CA VAL A 464 -12.62 -54.97 -23.48
C VAL A 464 -14.03 -54.55 -23.09
N PHE A 465 -14.19 -53.41 -22.40
CA PHE A 465 -15.50 -52.97 -21.91
C PHE A 465 -16.46 -52.58 -23.04
N GLU A 466 -15.94 -52.03 -24.14
CA GLU A 466 -16.75 -51.57 -25.28
C GLU A 466 -16.92 -52.63 -26.38
N ALA A 467 -16.14 -53.71 -26.33
CA ALA A 467 -16.15 -54.71 -27.38
C ALA A 467 -17.30 -55.72 -27.23
N ARG A 468 -17.87 -56.12 -28.38
CA ARG A 468 -19.18 -56.78 -28.48
C ARG A 468 -19.06 -58.29 -28.65
N PHE A 469 -19.00 -59.01 -27.54
CA PHE A 469 -18.78 -60.47 -27.56
C PHE A 469 -19.65 -61.24 -26.56
N LEU A 470 -20.60 -60.59 -25.87
CA LEU A 470 -21.47 -61.23 -24.87
C LEU A 470 -22.86 -61.55 -25.44
N ALA A 471 -23.29 -62.81 -25.41
CA ALA A 471 -24.66 -63.24 -25.72
C ALA A 471 -25.43 -63.64 -24.45
N LYS A 472 -26.75 -63.44 -24.42
CA LYS A 472 -27.59 -63.80 -23.26
C LYS A 472 -28.15 -65.21 -23.47
N ALA A 473 -27.82 -66.16 -22.60
CA ALA A 473 -28.26 -67.56 -22.69
C ALA A 473 -29.12 -67.99 -21.49
N TYR A 474 -30.03 -68.94 -21.70
CA TYR A 474 -30.84 -69.56 -20.66
C TYR A 474 -30.04 -70.61 -19.88
N THR A 475 -30.22 -70.68 -18.57
CA THR A 475 -29.53 -71.67 -17.72
C THR A 475 -30.13 -73.06 -17.96
N GLY A 476 -29.29 -74.02 -18.39
CA GLY A 476 -29.71 -75.42 -18.62
C GLY A 476 -30.27 -75.75 -20.01
N ARG A 477 -30.36 -74.80 -20.95
CA ARG A 477 -30.69 -75.06 -22.37
C ARG A 477 -29.68 -74.40 -23.31
N PRO A 478 -28.68 -75.14 -23.83
CA PRO A 478 -27.74 -74.63 -24.83
C PRO A 478 -28.48 -74.14 -26.07
N GLY A 479 -28.23 -72.90 -26.50
CA GLY A 479 -28.83 -72.30 -27.71
C GLY A 479 -30.19 -71.61 -27.50
N ALA A 480 -30.81 -71.69 -26.32
CA ALA A 480 -32.00 -70.91 -25.99
C ALA A 480 -31.58 -69.60 -25.29
N GLY A 481 -31.81 -68.44 -25.92
CA GLY A 481 -31.39 -67.13 -25.42
C GLY A 481 -31.45 -66.05 -26.50
N ASP A 482 -31.03 -64.82 -26.17
CA ASP A 482 -30.86 -63.75 -27.15
C ASP A 482 -29.44 -63.82 -27.75
N PRO A 483 -29.29 -64.18 -29.03
CA PRO A 483 -27.99 -64.37 -29.67
C PRO A 483 -27.27 -63.05 -30.00
N ARG A 484 -27.89 -61.88 -29.76
CA ARG A 484 -27.30 -60.58 -30.09
C ARG A 484 -26.14 -60.25 -29.17
N LEU A 485 -24.97 -60.02 -29.78
CA LEU A 485 -23.74 -59.70 -29.06
C LEU A 485 -23.79 -58.29 -28.48
N ARG A 486 -23.49 -58.19 -27.19
CA ARG A 486 -23.46 -56.96 -26.38
C ARG A 486 -22.06 -56.75 -25.82
N SER A 487 -21.74 -55.50 -25.48
CA SER A 487 -20.53 -55.18 -24.71
C SER A 487 -20.83 -55.20 -23.21
N MET A 488 -19.79 -55.28 -22.37
CA MET A 488 -19.96 -55.12 -20.92
C MET A 488 -20.55 -53.74 -20.60
N LEU A 489 -20.14 -52.72 -21.36
CA LEU A 489 -20.62 -51.36 -21.22
C LEU A 489 -22.11 -51.21 -21.57
N ASP A 490 -22.57 -51.80 -22.68
CA ASP A 490 -24.00 -51.79 -23.06
C ASP A 490 -24.85 -52.37 -21.92
N ILE A 491 -24.47 -53.54 -21.41
CA ILE A 491 -25.20 -54.26 -20.36
C ILE A 491 -25.28 -53.45 -19.07
N VAL A 492 -24.16 -52.84 -18.67
CA VAL A 492 -24.12 -52.00 -17.46
C VAL A 492 -24.87 -50.69 -17.66
N MET A 493 -24.78 -50.08 -18.84
CA MET A 493 -25.57 -48.89 -19.17
C MET A 493 -27.06 -49.20 -19.05
N GLU A 494 -27.55 -50.29 -19.63
CA GLU A 494 -28.96 -50.70 -19.57
C GLU A 494 -29.47 -50.84 -18.13
N GLY A 495 -28.64 -51.38 -17.22
CA GLY A 495 -28.96 -51.47 -15.79
C GLY A 495 -29.93 -52.59 -15.42
N GLU A 496 -30.32 -53.44 -16.38
CA GLU A 496 -31.14 -54.62 -16.09
C GLU A 496 -30.36 -55.65 -15.27
N MET A 497 -30.92 -56.06 -14.13
CA MET A 497 -30.39 -57.19 -13.36
C MET A 497 -30.47 -58.49 -14.16
N LEU A 498 -29.40 -59.27 -14.12
CA LEU A 498 -29.40 -60.61 -14.71
C LEU A 498 -30.27 -61.55 -13.85
N GLY A 499 -31.40 -62.01 -14.38
CA GLY A 499 -32.26 -62.97 -13.67
C GLY A 499 -31.61 -64.35 -13.49
N GLU A 500 -32.04 -65.12 -12.48
CA GLU A 500 -31.47 -66.44 -12.13
C GLU A 500 -31.53 -67.48 -13.26
N LYS A 501 -32.49 -67.32 -14.17
CA LYS A 501 -32.70 -68.20 -15.34
C LYS A 501 -31.77 -67.87 -16.53
N TYR A 502 -30.91 -66.85 -16.41
CA TYR A 502 -30.09 -66.36 -17.50
C TYR A 502 -28.60 -66.23 -17.11
N LYS A 503 -27.73 -66.32 -18.12
CA LYS A 503 -26.29 -66.05 -18.02
C LYS A 503 -25.78 -65.36 -19.28
N TRP A 504 -24.81 -64.46 -19.13
CA TRP A 504 -23.98 -64.00 -20.23
C TRP A 504 -22.94 -65.08 -20.59
N VAL A 505 -22.70 -65.27 -21.89
CA VAL A 505 -21.70 -66.18 -22.44
C VAL A 505 -20.85 -65.46 -23.47
N THR A 506 -19.57 -65.83 -23.58
CA THR A 506 -18.61 -65.28 -24.55
C THR A 506 -17.55 -66.31 -24.88
N ASN A 507 -17.02 -66.25 -26.10
CA ASN A 507 -15.84 -67.04 -26.51
C ASN A 507 -14.52 -66.27 -26.29
N ASP A 508 -14.59 -64.99 -25.89
CA ASP A 508 -13.44 -64.14 -25.63
C ASP A 508 -12.90 -64.39 -24.21
N ARG A 509 -11.70 -64.97 -24.14
CA ARG A 509 -11.03 -65.33 -22.87
C ARG A 509 -10.60 -64.13 -22.04
N ARG A 510 -10.63 -62.90 -22.59
CA ARG A 510 -10.30 -61.68 -21.85
C ARG A 510 -11.40 -61.28 -20.87
N VAL A 511 -12.63 -61.75 -21.06
CA VAL A 511 -13.77 -61.42 -20.17
C VAL A 511 -13.88 -62.45 -19.04
N PRO A 512 -13.80 -62.05 -17.76
CA PRO A 512 -14.00 -62.94 -16.63
C PRO A 512 -15.51 -63.20 -16.43
N ILE A 513 -16.06 -64.10 -17.26
CA ILE A 513 -17.51 -64.22 -17.47
C ILE A 513 -18.29 -64.58 -16.20
N ASP A 514 -17.73 -65.39 -15.29
CA ASP A 514 -18.39 -65.74 -14.04
C ASP A 514 -18.45 -64.55 -13.07
N ALA A 515 -17.36 -63.79 -12.98
CA ALA A 515 -17.32 -62.56 -12.20
C ALA A 515 -18.27 -61.50 -12.77
N PHE A 516 -18.34 -61.37 -14.11
CA PHE A 516 -19.26 -60.45 -14.77
C PHE A 516 -20.73 -60.85 -14.61
N ASN A 517 -21.04 -62.14 -14.66
CA ASN A 517 -22.38 -62.65 -14.35
C ASN A 517 -22.76 -62.39 -12.87
N ASN A 518 -21.83 -62.55 -11.93
CA ASN A 518 -22.09 -62.22 -10.52
C ASN A 518 -22.28 -60.71 -10.31
N PHE A 519 -21.46 -59.88 -10.96
CA PHE A 519 -21.59 -58.42 -10.94
C PHE A 519 -22.97 -57.97 -11.44
N THR A 520 -23.41 -58.47 -12.59
CA THR A 520 -24.73 -58.14 -13.19
C THR A 520 -25.94 -58.73 -12.45
N ARG A 521 -25.77 -59.82 -11.67
CA ARG A 521 -26.81 -60.33 -10.75
C ARG A 521 -26.92 -59.54 -9.46
N SER A 522 -25.79 -59.05 -8.96
CA SER A 522 -25.72 -58.40 -7.66
C SER A 522 -26.45 -57.04 -7.61
N GLY A 523 -26.73 -56.44 -8.78
CA GLY A 523 -27.29 -55.09 -8.87
C GLY A 523 -26.40 -54.00 -8.30
N ARG A 524 -25.12 -54.29 -8.03
CA ARG A 524 -24.16 -53.38 -7.39
C ARG A 524 -23.82 -52.14 -8.23
N PHE A 525 -24.48 -51.93 -9.36
CA PHE A 525 -24.31 -50.72 -10.15
C PHE A 525 -25.58 -50.31 -10.92
N PRO A 526 -26.47 -49.51 -10.30
CA PRO A 526 -27.65 -48.96 -10.96
C PRO A 526 -27.26 -47.74 -11.82
N ALA A 527 -26.57 -47.98 -12.94
CA ALA A 527 -26.14 -46.92 -13.87
C ALA A 527 -27.28 -45.96 -14.29
N PRO A 528 -28.51 -46.44 -14.56
CA PRO A 528 -29.63 -45.56 -14.93
C PRO A 528 -30.08 -44.64 -13.80
N GLU A 529 -30.19 -45.14 -12.57
CA GLU A 529 -30.63 -44.38 -11.40
C GLU A 529 -29.57 -43.36 -10.99
N VAL A 530 -28.30 -43.79 -10.92
CA VAL A 530 -27.16 -42.90 -10.63
C VAL A 530 -27.03 -41.82 -11.71
N PHE A 531 -27.21 -42.19 -12.99
CA PHE A 531 -27.23 -41.23 -14.08
C PHE A 531 -28.36 -40.22 -13.91
N THR A 532 -29.59 -40.66 -13.64
CA THR A 532 -30.75 -39.77 -13.50
C THR A 532 -30.52 -38.75 -12.39
N THR A 533 -30.09 -39.19 -11.21
CA THR A 533 -29.79 -38.29 -10.09
C THR A 533 -28.64 -37.32 -10.40
N GLN A 534 -27.54 -37.79 -10.97
CA GLN A 534 -26.41 -36.93 -11.31
C GLN A 534 -26.75 -35.96 -12.45
N PHE A 535 -27.56 -36.38 -13.42
CA PHE A 535 -28.00 -35.57 -14.53
C PHE A 535 -28.92 -34.45 -14.08
N GLU A 536 -29.94 -34.77 -13.27
CA GLU A 536 -30.82 -33.77 -12.65
C GLU A 536 -30.03 -32.75 -11.83
N ALA A 537 -29.07 -33.21 -11.03
CA ALA A 537 -28.18 -32.33 -10.27
C ALA A 537 -27.32 -31.44 -11.17
N SER A 538 -26.80 -31.98 -12.29
CA SER A 538 -25.98 -31.22 -13.25
C SER A 538 -26.81 -30.16 -13.97
N ILE A 539 -28.04 -30.49 -14.40
CA ILE A 539 -28.97 -29.54 -15.01
C ILE A 539 -29.39 -28.46 -14.01
N ALA A 540 -29.69 -28.83 -12.76
CA ALA A 540 -30.01 -27.87 -11.71
C ALA A 540 -28.84 -26.90 -11.45
N ALA A 541 -27.61 -27.41 -11.43
CA ALA A 541 -26.41 -26.57 -11.33
C ALA A 541 -26.28 -25.65 -12.55
N GLN A 542 -26.38 -26.16 -13.77
CA GLN A 542 -26.30 -25.33 -14.98
C GLN A 542 -27.35 -24.22 -15.00
N LYS A 543 -28.61 -24.52 -14.66
CA LYS A 543 -29.68 -23.52 -14.50
C LYS A 543 -29.31 -22.45 -13.48
N LYS A 544 -28.81 -22.85 -12.31
CA LYS A 544 -28.37 -21.93 -11.27
C LYS A 544 -27.21 -21.05 -11.75
N GLY A 545 -26.28 -21.61 -12.51
CA GLY A 545 -25.18 -20.92 -13.15
C GLY A 545 -25.65 -19.86 -14.15
N HIS A 546 -26.47 -20.25 -15.12
CA HIS A 546 -27.02 -19.30 -16.11
C HIS A 546 -27.86 -18.21 -15.45
N HIS A 547 -28.68 -18.57 -14.45
CA HIS A 547 -29.43 -17.60 -13.65
C HIS A 547 -28.52 -16.57 -12.99
N GLY A 548 -27.48 -17.03 -12.27
CA GLY A 548 -26.50 -16.15 -11.62
C GLY A 548 -25.75 -15.26 -12.62
N MET A 549 -25.42 -15.80 -13.80
CA MET A 549 -24.74 -15.04 -14.86
C MET A 549 -25.60 -13.91 -15.41
N VAL A 550 -26.89 -14.14 -15.68
CA VAL A 550 -27.78 -13.06 -16.14
C VAL A 550 -27.87 -11.95 -15.10
N LYS A 551 -28.03 -12.29 -13.82
CA LYS A 551 -28.03 -11.31 -12.73
C LYS A 551 -26.73 -10.51 -12.69
N HIS A 552 -25.59 -11.19 -12.83
CA HIS A 552 -24.29 -10.55 -12.89
C HIS A 552 -24.21 -9.57 -14.08
N LEU A 553 -24.51 -10.02 -15.29
CA LEU A 553 -24.39 -9.21 -16.50
C LEU A 553 -25.28 -7.97 -16.46
N ILE A 554 -26.53 -8.08 -16.02
CA ILE A 554 -27.42 -6.91 -15.87
C ILE A 554 -26.82 -5.92 -14.86
N SER A 555 -26.26 -6.42 -13.75
CA SER A 555 -25.63 -5.55 -12.75
C SER A 555 -24.35 -4.85 -13.23
N GLN A 556 -23.71 -5.36 -14.28
CA GLN A 556 -22.50 -4.77 -14.88
C GLN A 556 -22.81 -3.84 -16.05
N LEU A 557 -24.08 -3.66 -16.44
CA LEU A 557 -24.45 -2.73 -17.50
C LEU A 557 -24.19 -1.26 -17.10
N PRO A 558 -23.99 -0.37 -18.09
CA PRO A 558 -24.00 1.07 -17.86
C PRO A 558 -25.25 1.52 -17.09
N LEU A 559 -25.14 2.56 -16.26
CA LEU A 559 -26.26 3.00 -15.40
C LEU A 559 -27.55 3.26 -16.19
N ALA A 560 -27.46 3.88 -17.37
CA ALA A 560 -28.62 4.12 -18.23
C ALA A 560 -29.31 2.82 -18.67
N ASP A 561 -28.53 1.83 -19.10
CA ASP A 561 -29.07 0.54 -19.50
C ASP A 561 -29.63 -0.25 -18.30
N ARG A 562 -29.01 -0.16 -17.12
CA ARG A 562 -29.59 -0.73 -15.88
C ARG A 562 -30.96 -0.14 -15.57
N LYS A 563 -31.14 1.17 -15.73
CA LYS A 563 -32.45 1.83 -15.57
C LYS A 563 -33.47 1.29 -16.58
N ASN A 564 -33.07 1.02 -17.81
CA ASN A 564 -33.95 0.44 -18.82
C ASN A 564 -34.46 -0.96 -18.41
N PHE A 565 -33.58 -1.81 -17.88
CA PHE A 565 -33.95 -3.13 -17.36
C PHE A 565 -34.81 -3.06 -16.08
N GLU A 566 -34.58 -2.06 -15.24
CA GLU A 566 -35.20 -1.98 -13.91
C GLU A 566 -36.53 -1.20 -13.89
N PHE A 567 -36.69 -0.20 -14.77
CA PHE A 567 -37.83 0.72 -14.75
C PHE A 567 -38.63 0.74 -16.06
N GLY A 568 -38.05 0.28 -17.18
CA GLY A 568 -38.72 0.26 -18.48
C GLY A 568 -39.81 -0.81 -18.60
N GLU A 569 -40.64 -0.76 -19.62
CA GLU A 569 -41.46 -1.91 -20.05
C GLU A 569 -40.56 -2.94 -20.72
N ILE A 570 -40.81 -4.25 -20.53
CA ILE A 570 -39.96 -5.32 -21.08
C ILE A 570 -40.76 -6.27 -21.98
N GLU A 571 -40.22 -6.54 -23.17
CA GLU A 571 -40.67 -7.58 -24.09
C GLU A 571 -39.52 -8.58 -24.33
N PHE A 572 -39.82 -9.88 -24.38
CA PHE A 572 -38.83 -10.93 -24.60
C PHE A 572 -39.00 -11.58 -25.98
N SER A 573 -37.89 -11.96 -26.60
CA SER A 573 -37.88 -12.80 -27.80
C SER A 573 -36.65 -13.69 -27.82
N TYR A 574 -36.71 -14.82 -28.50
CA TYR A 574 -35.57 -15.73 -28.69
C TYR A 574 -35.66 -16.44 -30.04
N GLU A 575 -34.54 -16.97 -30.51
CA GLU A 575 -34.46 -17.64 -31.82
C GLU A 575 -34.52 -19.17 -31.68
N LYS A 576 -35.33 -19.81 -32.52
CA LYS A 576 -35.49 -21.27 -32.62
C LYS A 576 -35.35 -21.72 -34.07
N HIS A 577 -34.66 -22.82 -34.30
CA HIS A 577 -34.58 -23.45 -35.62
C HIS A 577 -35.49 -24.68 -35.66
N TYR A 578 -36.18 -24.86 -36.79
CA TYR A 578 -37.11 -25.98 -36.99
C TYR A 578 -36.75 -26.83 -38.21
N LYS A 579 -37.26 -28.07 -38.22
CA LYS A 579 -37.29 -28.96 -39.38
C LYS A 579 -38.72 -29.43 -39.62
N ASP A 580 -39.06 -29.63 -40.89
CA ASP A 580 -40.27 -30.33 -41.30
C ASP A 580 -40.15 -31.82 -40.97
N ALA A 581 -41.00 -32.32 -40.07
CA ALA A 581 -41.16 -33.76 -39.88
C ALA A 581 -42.22 -34.28 -40.85
N ALA A 582 -41.99 -35.49 -41.40
CA ALA A 582 -42.88 -36.12 -42.37
C ALA A 582 -44.35 -36.14 -41.87
N GLY A 583 -45.13 -35.14 -42.28
CA GLY A 583 -46.50 -34.90 -41.83
C GLY A 583 -46.70 -33.63 -40.99
N ASN A 584 -46.49 -32.44 -41.57
CA ASN A 584 -47.02 -31.13 -41.13
C ASN A 584 -46.65 -30.59 -39.74
N ALA A 585 -45.83 -31.27 -38.93
CA ALA A 585 -45.39 -30.79 -37.62
C ALA A 585 -43.97 -30.21 -37.67
N LEU A 586 -43.80 -28.96 -37.24
CA LEU A 586 -42.48 -28.35 -37.04
C LEU A 586 -41.83 -28.93 -35.78
N VAL A 587 -40.67 -29.58 -35.94
CA VAL A 587 -39.86 -30.08 -34.80
C VAL A 587 -38.71 -29.10 -34.56
N THR A 588 -38.50 -28.68 -33.31
CA THR A 588 -37.37 -27.81 -32.95
C THR A 588 -36.06 -28.60 -33.05
N VAL A 589 -35.10 -28.10 -33.82
CA VAL A 589 -33.80 -28.74 -34.10
C VAL A 589 -32.69 -28.10 -33.28
N ARG A 590 -32.75 -26.79 -33.09
CA ARG A 590 -31.75 -26.02 -32.37
C ARG A 590 -32.41 -24.82 -31.69
N ARG A 591 -32.11 -24.59 -30.42
CA ARG A 591 -32.38 -23.31 -29.75
C ARG A 591 -31.08 -22.52 -29.76
N GLU A 592 -31.15 -21.21 -29.95
CA GLU A 592 -29.99 -20.36 -29.69
C GLU A 592 -29.83 -20.13 -28.18
N HIS A 593 -28.59 -19.89 -27.73
CA HIS A 593 -28.29 -19.62 -26.31
C HIS A 593 -28.47 -18.15 -25.95
N THR A 594 -29.33 -17.44 -26.67
CA THR A 594 -29.49 -16.00 -26.55
C THR A 594 -30.93 -15.61 -26.28
N LEU A 595 -31.10 -14.53 -25.52
CA LEU A 595 -32.39 -13.93 -25.23
C LEU A 595 -32.36 -12.46 -25.63
N PHE A 596 -33.28 -12.07 -26.49
CA PHE A 596 -33.53 -10.68 -26.81
C PHE A 596 -34.50 -10.07 -25.81
N VAL A 597 -34.10 -8.95 -25.20
CA VAL A 597 -34.88 -8.17 -24.26
C VAL A 597 -35.05 -6.78 -24.84
N LYS A 598 -36.26 -6.43 -25.27
CA LYS A 598 -36.60 -5.07 -25.64
C LYS A 598 -37.10 -4.33 -24.41
N THR A 599 -36.53 -3.17 -24.14
CA THR A 599 -36.97 -2.27 -23.08
C THR A 599 -37.57 -1.01 -23.69
N THR A 600 -38.56 -0.41 -23.02
CA THR A 600 -39.06 0.93 -23.34
C THR A 600 -39.14 1.77 -22.07
N TYR A 601 -38.31 2.80 -21.96
CA TYR A 601 -38.22 3.66 -20.77
C TYR A 601 -38.10 5.12 -21.20
N GLU A 602 -38.89 6.00 -20.58
CA GLU A 602 -38.94 7.45 -20.91
C GLU A 602 -39.13 7.76 -22.42
N GLY A 603 -39.82 6.89 -23.15
CA GLY A 603 -40.09 7.05 -24.59
C GLY A 603 -38.97 6.52 -25.51
N GLU A 604 -37.85 6.05 -24.96
CA GLU A 604 -36.78 5.40 -25.71
C GLU A 604 -36.92 3.88 -25.65
N SER A 605 -36.92 3.22 -26.81
CA SER A 605 -36.85 1.76 -26.92
C SER A 605 -35.42 1.31 -27.18
N ASN A 606 -34.99 0.24 -26.50
CA ASN A 606 -33.68 -0.37 -26.68
C ASN A 606 -33.82 -1.89 -26.77
N LEU A 607 -33.07 -2.53 -27.66
CA LEU A 607 -33.03 -3.99 -27.79
C LEU A 607 -31.69 -4.51 -27.28
N TYR A 608 -31.73 -5.48 -26.39
CA TYR A 608 -30.54 -6.11 -25.83
C TYR A 608 -30.54 -7.60 -26.15
N GLU A 609 -29.38 -8.15 -26.47
CA GLU A 609 -29.14 -9.58 -26.59
C GLU A 609 -28.34 -10.05 -25.37
N ILE A 610 -28.91 -10.97 -24.59
CA ILE A 610 -28.25 -11.63 -23.48
C ILE A 610 -27.68 -12.95 -23.98
N ASP A 611 -26.37 -13.14 -23.84
CA ASP A 611 -25.65 -14.37 -24.17
C ASP A 611 -24.75 -14.77 -23.00
N THR A 612 -25.20 -15.72 -22.19
CA THR A 612 -24.41 -16.21 -21.05
C THR A 612 -23.22 -17.08 -21.46
N THR A 613 -23.19 -17.60 -22.69
CA THR A 613 -22.09 -18.44 -23.19
C THR A 613 -20.86 -17.60 -23.53
N LYS A 614 -21.11 -16.36 -24.00
CA LYS A 614 -20.09 -15.32 -24.19
C LYS A 614 -19.89 -14.44 -22.95
N GLY A 615 -20.82 -14.50 -21.98
CA GLY A 615 -20.79 -13.64 -20.80
C GLY A 615 -21.04 -12.17 -21.16
N THR A 616 -21.97 -11.91 -22.08
CA THR A 616 -22.23 -10.56 -22.59
C THR A 616 -23.71 -10.21 -22.63
N ILE A 617 -24.00 -8.91 -22.44
CA ILE A 617 -25.25 -8.29 -22.88
C ILE A 617 -24.86 -7.21 -23.89
N THR A 618 -25.34 -7.32 -25.12
CA THR A 618 -25.03 -6.38 -26.21
C THR A 618 -26.28 -5.65 -26.66
N LYS A 619 -26.14 -4.35 -26.90
CA LYS A 619 -27.21 -3.51 -27.45
C LYS A 619 -27.29 -3.74 -28.96
N GLN A 620 -28.48 -4.04 -29.48
CA GLN A 620 -28.77 -4.47 -30.85
C GLN A 620 -29.87 -3.58 -31.46
N ASN A 621 -29.79 -2.27 -31.22
CA ASN A 621 -30.85 -1.33 -31.59
C ASN A 621 -31.09 -1.29 -33.11
N GLU A 622 -30.06 -1.54 -33.90
CA GLU A 622 -30.10 -1.70 -35.35
C GLU A 622 -31.02 -2.85 -35.82
N ARG A 623 -31.23 -3.87 -34.98
CA ARG A 623 -32.14 -5.00 -35.27
C ARG A 623 -33.60 -4.72 -34.88
N MET A 624 -33.91 -3.59 -34.24
CA MET A 624 -35.29 -3.25 -33.87
C MET A 624 -36.22 -3.02 -35.07
N THR A 625 -35.67 -2.65 -36.24
CA THR A 625 -36.43 -2.48 -37.48
C THR A 625 -36.64 -3.79 -38.24
N GLU A 626 -35.94 -4.86 -37.86
CA GLU A 626 -36.15 -6.19 -38.43
C GLU A 626 -37.49 -6.73 -37.96
N ASN A 627 -38.27 -7.31 -38.88
CA ASN A 627 -39.54 -7.93 -38.53
C ASN A 627 -39.24 -9.30 -37.91
N LEU A 628 -38.86 -9.32 -36.61
CA LEU A 628 -38.50 -10.51 -35.81
C LEU A 628 -39.66 -11.55 -35.70
N LYS A 629 -40.75 -11.37 -36.45
CA LYS A 629 -41.94 -12.23 -36.51
C LYS A 629 -42.02 -13.12 -37.76
N GLN A 630 -41.05 -13.08 -38.67
CA GLN A 630 -41.18 -13.81 -39.95
C GLN A 630 -40.76 -15.28 -39.90
N VAL A 631 -41.67 -16.14 -40.36
CA VAL A 631 -41.39 -17.51 -40.82
C VAL A 631 -41.22 -17.42 -42.34
N ILE A 632 -40.05 -17.74 -42.87
CA ILE A 632 -39.82 -17.84 -44.32
C ILE A 632 -39.77 -19.32 -44.69
N LYS A 633 -40.74 -19.78 -45.49
CA LYS A 633 -40.80 -21.16 -45.99
C LYS A 633 -39.95 -21.24 -47.27
N ILE A 634 -38.94 -22.11 -47.31
CA ILE A 634 -38.18 -22.43 -48.52
C ILE A 634 -37.99 -23.95 -48.58
N ASP A 635 -38.15 -24.51 -49.78
CA ASP A 635 -38.11 -25.95 -50.03
C ASP A 635 -36.78 -26.60 -49.63
N GLY A 636 -36.83 -27.54 -48.69
CA GLY A 636 -35.80 -28.57 -48.48
C GLY A 636 -34.65 -28.27 -47.51
N GLY A 637 -34.67 -27.17 -46.74
CA GLY A 637 -33.56 -26.79 -45.84
C GLY A 637 -33.97 -26.32 -44.43
N TYR A 638 -33.06 -26.48 -43.46
CA TYR A 638 -33.17 -25.95 -42.10
C TYR A 638 -33.06 -24.41 -42.12
N GLN A 639 -33.99 -23.68 -41.51
CA GLN A 639 -33.90 -22.21 -41.37
C GLN A 639 -34.26 -21.74 -39.94
N PRO A 640 -33.67 -20.61 -39.48
CA PRO A 640 -34.04 -19.95 -38.22
C PRO A 640 -35.47 -19.42 -38.27
N VAL A 641 -36.18 -19.52 -37.15
CA VAL A 641 -37.45 -18.85 -36.88
C VAL A 641 -37.30 -18.06 -35.58
N THR A 642 -37.35 -16.74 -35.68
CA THR A 642 -37.40 -15.89 -34.49
C THR A 642 -38.80 -15.97 -33.88
N SER A 643 -38.89 -16.42 -32.64
CA SER A 643 -40.15 -16.56 -31.91
C SER A 643 -40.28 -15.40 -30.93
N ILE A 644 -41.16 -14.43 -31.21
CA ILE A 644 -41.54 -13.45 -30.19
C ILE A 644 -42.51 -14.12 -29.23
N ILE A 645 -42.12 -14.25 -27.97
CA ILE A 645 -43.02 -14.72 -26.92
C ILE A 645 -43.41 -13.51 -26.08
N THR A 646 -44.68 -13.10 -26.22
CA THR A 646 -45.35 -12.33 -25.16
C THR A 646 -45.24 -13.12 -23.85
N PRO A 647 -44.85 -12.49 -22.72
CA PRO A 647 -44.72 -13.16 -21.43
C PRO A 647 -45.89 -14.11 -21.17
N TYR A 648 -45.63 -15.29 -20.60
CA TYR A 648 -46.72 -16.19 -20.18
C TYR A 648 -47.73 -15.40 -19.33
N PRO A 649 -49.05 -15.66 -19.41
CA PRO A 649 -50.07 -14.92 -18.67
C PRO A 649 -49.79 -14.80 -17.15
N SER A 650 -49.10 -15.79 -16.58
CA SER A 650 -48.64 -15.84 -15.17
C SER A 650 -47.51 -14.86 -14.83
N ASP A 651 -46.82 -14.28 -15.82
CA ASP A 651 -45.67 -13.36 -15.70
C ASP A 651 -46.00 -11.92 -16.17
N SER A 652 -47.27 -11.59 -16.35
CA SER A 652 -47.76 -10.25 -16.73
C SER A 652 -47.31 -9.10 -15.80
N SER A 653 -46.71 -9.41 -14.65
CA SER A 653 -46.06 -8.46 -13.74
C SER A 653 -44.68 -7.95 -14.20
N ILE A 654 -43.99 -8.62 -15.13
CA ILE A 654 -42.70 -8.15 -15.69
C ILE A 654 -42.91 -7.07 -16.76
N ALA A 655 -44.06 -7.10 -17.43
CA ALA A 655 -44.36 -6.26 -18.58
C ALA A 655 -44.64 -4.79 -18.23
N LYS A 656 -44.97 -4.48 -16.97
CA LYS A 656 -45.33 -3.11 -16.53
C LYS A 656 -44.13 -2.36 -15.96
N THR A 657 -44.13 -1.05 -16.12
CA THR A 657 -43.16 -0.15 -15.48
C THR A 657 -43.22 -0.32 -13.96
N ASP A 658 -42.07 -0.53 -13.32
CA ASP A 658 -41.95 -0.36 -11.88
C ASP A 658 -41.60 1.10 -11.61
N LYS A 659 -42.30 1.74 -10.67
CA LYS A 659 -41.91 3.10 -10.26
C LYS A 659 -40.54 3.02 -9.58
N PRO A 660 -39.60 3.94 -9.86
CA PRO A 660 -38.38 4.03 -9.08
C PRO A 660 -38.74 4.08 -7.59
N GLY A 661 -38.09 3.26 -6.78
CA GLY A 661 -38.08 3.46 -5.34
C GLY A 661 -37.44 4.81 -4.99
N SER A 662 -37.18 5.08 -3.71
CA SER A 662 -36.57 6.34 -3.24
C SER A 662 -35.12 6.59 -3.70
N THR A 663 -34.54 5.76 -4.58
CA THR A 663 -33.14 5.83 -5.01
C THR A 663 -33.01 5.87 -6.54
N GLU A 664 -32.31 6.88 -7.07
CA GLU A 664 -32.06 7.06 -8.51
C GLU A 664 -31.17 5.97 -9.14
N ILE A 665 -30.45 5.19 -8.33
CA ILE A 665 -29.55 4.11 -8.76
C ILE A 665 -30.17 2.76 -8.37
N PRO A 666 -30.46 1.85 -9.33
CA PRO A 666 -31.09 0.57 -9.02
C PRO A 666 -30.11 -0.45 -8.42
N LYS A 667 -30.62 -1.28 -7.49
CA LYS A 667 -29.92 -2.43 -6.91
C LYS A 667 -30.00 -3.66 -7.84
N SER A 668 -29.55 -3.51 -9.08
CA SER A 668 -29.96 -4.40 -10.18
C SER A 668 -29.75 -5.90 -9.93
N PHE A 669 -28.64 -6.31 -9.32
CA PHE A 669 -28.42 -7.75 -9.10
C PHE A 669 -29.40 -8.38 -8.12
N ASP A 670 -29.77 -7.68 -7.05
CA ASP A 670 -30.64 -8.20 -6.00
C ASP A 670 -32.11 -7.81 -6.23
N SER A 671 -32.41 -7.16 -7.37
CA SER A 671 -33.75 -6.76 -7.71
C SER A 671 -34.62 -7.97 -8.06
N ASN A 672 -35.88 -7.93 -7.64
CA ASN A 672 -36.86 -8.93 -8.01
C ASN A 672 -37.04 -9.00 -9.53
N ARG A 673 -36.92 -7.85 -10.21
CA ARG A 673 -37.07 -7.74 -11.66
C ARG A 673 -35.97 -8.48 -12.40
N THR A 674 -34.71 -8.23 -12.05
CA THR A 674 -33.56 -8.96 -12.60
C THR A 674 -33.64 -10.46 -12.31
N ASN A 675 -34.11 -10.86 -11.11
CA ASN A 675 -34.36 -12.26 -10.80
C ASN A 675 -35.41 -12.91 -11.74
N LYS A 676 -36.49 -12.20 -12.06
CA LYS A 676 -37.50 -12.67 -13.03
C LYS A 676 -36.94 -12.78 -14.45
N ILE A 677 -36.12 -11.82 -14.89
CA ILE A 677 -35.44 -11.86 -16.19
C ILE A 677 -34.51 -13.07 -16.28
N ALA A 678 -33.72 -13.32 -15.23
CA ALA A 678 -32.84 -14.48 -15.14
C ALA A 678 -33.63 -15.81 -15.17
N ASN A 679 -34.75 -15.90 -14.48
CA ASN A 679 -35.64 -17.06 -14.54
C ASN A 679 -36.22 -17.28 -15.94
N PHE A 680 -36.65 -16.21 -16.62
CA PHE A 680 -37.13 -16.29 -17.99
C PHE A 680 -36.04 -16.77 -18.95
N TYR A 681 -34.83 -16.23 -18.82
CA TYR A 681 -33.67 -16.67 -19.59
C TYR A 681 -33.43 -18.17 -19.44
N VAL A 682 -33.32 -18.66 -18.19
CA VAL A 682 -33.10 -20.10 -17.93
C VAL A 682 -34.23 -20.96 -18.50
N LYS A 683 -35.49 -20.52 -18.39
CA LYS A 683 -36.63 -21.21 -18.99
C LYS A 683 -36.54 -21.23 -20.52
N SER A 684 -36.06 -20.15 -21.14
CA SER A 684 -35.90 -20.04 -22.60
C SER A 684 -34.86 -21.03 -23.15
N LEU A 685 -33.81 -21.33 -22.39
CA LEU A 685 -32.79 -22.31 -22.76
C LEU A 685 -33.37 -23.73 -22.95
N GLY A 686 -34.48 -24.08 -22.30
CA GLY A 686 -35.11 -25.40 -22.47
C GLY A 686 -34.25 -26.56 -21.96
N LEU A 687 -33.46 -26.35 -20.91
CA LEU A 687 -32.57 -27.38 -20.35
C LEU A 687 -33.29 -28.62 -19.79
N ASP A 688 -34.62 -28.57 -19.65
CA ASP A 688 -35.49 -29.67 -19.20
C ASP A 688 -36.22 -30.39 -20.34
N ASP A 689 -36.00 -29.99 -21.59
CA ASP A 689 -36.72 -30.60 -22.72
C ASP A 689 -36.39 -32.12 -22.79
N GLU A 690 -37.37 -32.98 -23.10
CA GLU A 690 -37.18 -34.45 -23.06
C GLU A 690 -36.06 -34.94 -24.01
N SER A 691 -35.83 -34.22 -25.12
CA SER A 691 -34.75 -34.48 -26.08
C SER A 691 -33.35 -34.34 -25.46
N VAL A 692 -33.20 -33.51 -24.43
CA VAL A 692 -31.97 -33.26 -23.66
C VAL A 692 -31.63 -34.48 -22.82
N LEU A 693 -32.63 -35.00 -22.11
CA LEU A 693 -32.53 -36.21 -21.30
C LEU A 693 -32.20 -37.42 -22.18
N ASP A 694 -32.84 -37.54 -23.35
CA ASP A 694 -32.59 -38.63 -24.29
C ASP A 694 -31.17 -38.60 -24.86
N HIS A 695 -30.62 -37.44 -25.18
CA HIS A 695 -29.22 -37.33 -25.62
C HIS A 695 -28.24 -37.75 -24.52
N ALA A 696 -28.45 -37.32 -23.27
CA ALA A 696 -27.57 -37.63 -22.16
C ALA A 696 -27.65 -39.10 -21.68
N ARG A 697 -28.80 -39.77 -21.89
CA ARG A 697 -28.97 -41.21 -21.67
C ARG A 697 -28.01 -42.03 -22.55
N GLY A 698 -27.68 -41.55 -23.75
CA GLY A 698 -26.88 -42.26 -24.74
C GLY A 698 -27.63 -43.40 -25.41
N VAL A 699 -27.15 -43.85 -26.58
CA VAL A 699 -27.69 -45.01 -27.30
C VAL A 699 -26.93 -46.24 -26.84
N THR A 700 -27.64 -47.22 -26.31
CA THR A 700 -27.11 -48.58 -26.27
C THR A 700 -27.21 -49.13 -27.68
N SER A 701 -26.36 -50.07 -28.03
CA SER A 701 -26.40 -50.72 -29.34
C SER A 701 -27.69 -51.49 -29.72
N TYR A 702 -28.72 -51.39 -28.89
CA TYR A 702 -30.00 -52.07 -29.05
C TYR A 702 -31.22 -51.12 -29.02
N ASP A 703 -31.00 -49.82 -28.83
CA ASP A 703 -32.04 -48.79 -29.00
C ASP A 703 -32.29 -48.55 -30.51
N HIS A 704 -33.01 -49.47 -31.17
CA HIS A 704 -33.19 -49.46 -32.64
C HIS A 704 -34.14 -48.37 -33.17
N ASP A 705 -34.87 -47.65 -32.30
CA ASP A 705 -35.87 -46.65 -32.70
C ASP A 705 -35.56 -45.21 -32.23
N ARG A 706 -34.43 -44.94 -31.56
CA ARG A 706 -34.06 -43.58 -31.10
C ARG A 706 -32.99 -42.96 -31.98
N SER A 707 -33.38 -42.04 -32.87
CA SER A 707 -32.42 -41.13 -33.50
C SER A 707 -31.95 -40.09 -32.47
N LEU A 708 -30.72 -40.23 -31.95
CA LEU A 708 -30.09 -39.13 -31.24
C LEU A 708 -29.64 -38.07 -32.23
N ASP A 709 -30.22 -36.88 -32.13
CA ASP A 709 -29.81 -35.74 -32.93
C ASP A 709 -28.44 -35.23 -32.46
N LYS A 710 -27.46 -35.16 -33.36
CA LYS A 710 -26.14 -34.57 -33.10
C LYS A 710 -26.25 -33.09 -32.74
N GLY A 711 -27.29 -32.40 -33.21
CA GLY A 711 -27.56 -31.00 -32.89
C GLY A 711 -27.82 -30.73 -31.40
N VAL A 712 -28.45 -31.68 -30.69
CA VAL A 712 -28.70 -31.57 -29.24
C VAL A 712 -27.41 -31.65 -28.45
N GLY A 713 -26.50 -32.56 -28.81
CA GLY A 713 -25.19 -32.69 -28.15
C GLY A 713 -24.33 -31.44 -28.29
N GLU A 714 -24.26 -30.88 -29.50
CA GLU A 714 -23.53 -29.63 -29.76
C GLU A 714 -24.18 -28.43 -29.03
N PHE A 715 -25.51 -28.35 -28.94
CA PHE A 715 -26.21 -27.34 -28.13
C PHE A 715 -25.74 -27.35 -26.67
N PHE A 716 -25.73 -28.51 -26.00
CA PHE A 716 -25.26 -28.61 -24.61
C PHE A 716 -23.77 -28.35 -24.42
N LEU A 717 -22.94 -28.81 -25.36
CA LEU A 717 -21.52 -28.53 -25.32
C LEU A 717 -21.25 -27.02 -25.46
N ASN A 718 -22.09 -26.30 -26.21
CA ASN A 718 -21.97 -24.85 -26.41
C ASN A 718 -22.63 -24.01 -25.30
N LEU A 719 -23.46 -24.60 -24.43
CA LEU A 719 -24.00 -23.94 -23.23
C LEU A 719 -22.95 -23.65 -22.16
N ILE A 720 -21.89 -24.47 -22.10
CA ILE A 720 -20.77 -24.26 -21.18
C ILE A 720 -19.96 -23.07 -21.70
N PRO A 721 -19.96 -21.92 -21.00
CA PRO A 721 -19.19 -20.77 -21.42
C PRO A 721 -17.72 -21.14 -21.58
N PHE A 722 -17.07 -20.64 -22.64
CA PHE A 722 -15.63 -20.80 -22.88
C PHE A 722 -15.13 -22.26 -22.95
N ARG A 723 -15.98 -23.22 -23.37
CA ARG A 723 -15.62 -24.65 -23.53
C ARG A 723 -14.27 -24.90 -24.21
N SER A 724 -13.88 -24.10 -25.20
CA SER A 724 -12.59 -24.20 -25.89
C SER A 724 -11.40 -24.10 -24.92
N ALA A 725 -11.46 -23.19 -23.95
CA ALA A 725 -10.44 -23.01 -22.91
C ALA A 725 -10.23 -24.30 -22.09
N ILE A 726 -11.34 -24.90 -21.65
CA ILE A 726 -11.35 -26.15 -20.87
C ILE A 726 -10.76 -27.29 -21.69
N VAL A 727 -11.17 -27.41 -22.96
CA VAL A 727 -10.71 -28.48 -23.85
C VAL A 727 -9.21 -28.33 -24.14
N ASN A 728 -8.71 -27.11 -24.32
CA ASN A 728 -7.28 -26.83 -24.54
C ASN A 728 -6.44 -27.13 -23.28
N LEU A 729 -6.94 -26.76 -22.10
CA LEU A 729 -6.30 -27.06 -20.81
C LEU A 729 -6.28 -28.58 -20.51
N ALA A 730 -7.39 -29.27 -20.76
CA ALA A 730 -7.50 -30.72 -20.60
C ALA A 730 -6.62 -31.51 -21.59
N LYS A 731 -6.31 -30.92 -22.75
CA LYS A 731 -5.39 -31.48 -23.76
C LYS A 731 -3.92 -31.14 -23.50
N GLY A 732 -3.57 -30.47 -22.39
CA GLY A 732 -2.19 -30.16 -22.04
C GLY A 732 -1.55 -29.05 -22.89
N SER A 733 -2.35 -28.27 -23.62
CA SER A 733 -1.86 -27.10 -24.36
C SER A 733 -1.74 -25.92 -23.40
N VAL A 734 -0.64 -25.88 -22.64
CA VAL A 734 -0.45 -24.97 -21.49
C VAL A 734 -0.39 -23.50 -21.89
N VAL A 735 0.19 -23.18 -23.05
CA VAL A 735 0.35 -21.79 -23.52
C VAL A 735 -0.98 -21.21 -24.04
N GLU A 736 -1.77 -22.01 -24.76
CA GLU A 736 -3.10 -21.62 -25.24
C GLU A 736 -4.14 -21.67 -24.11
N GLY A 737 -4.06 -22.67 -23.22
CA GLY A 737 -4.99 -22.86 -22.11
C GLY A 737 -4.84 -21.83 -20.98
N ILE A 738 -3.68 -21.20 -20.78
CA ILE A 738 -3.52 -20.14 -19.75
C ILE A 738 -4.09 -18.80 -20.23
N ALA A 739 -3.88 -18.43 -21.49
CA ALA A 739 -4.48 -17.22 -22.07
C ALA A 739 -6.01 -17.34 -22.13
N ASP A 740 -6.53 -18.51 -22.54
CA ASP A 740 -7.97 -18.78 -22.58
C ASP A 740 -8.61 -18.79 -21.17
N LEU A 741 -7.90 -19.31 -20.14
CA LEU A 741 -8.39 -19.31 -18.74
C LEU A 741 -8.50 -17.88 -18.18
N THR A 742 -7.55 -16.99 -18.49
CA THR A 742 -7.54 -15.62 -17.95
C THR A 742 -8.68 -14.74 -18.43
N MET A 743 -9.29 -15.07 -19.57
CA MET A 743 -10.41 -14.32 -20.15
C MET A 743 -11.78 -14.83 -19.68
N ASP A 744 -11.83 -16.01 -19.04
CA ASP A 744 -13.07 -16.60 -18.56
C ASP A 744 -13.36 -16.25 -17.08
N VAL A 745 -14.64 -16.32 -16.69
CA VAL A 745 -15.09 -16.01 -15.32
C VAL A 745 -14.47 -16.93 -14.27
N ILE A 746 -14.08 -18.16 -14.62
CA ILE A 746 -13.43 -19.10 -13.69
C ILE A 746 -11.98 -18.73 -13.44
N GLY A 747 -11.17 -18.50 -14.46
CA GLY A 747 -9.76 -18.15 -14.30
C GLY A 747 -9.64 -16.86 -13.52
N LEU A 748 -10.45 -15.85 -13.85
CA LEU A 748 -10.51 -14.61 -13.08
C LEU A 748 -10.79 -14.82 -11.59
N LEU A 749 -11.67 -15.76 -11.24
CA LEU A 749 -12.00 -16.09 -9.85
C LEU A 749 -11.00 -17.06 -9.20
N THR A 750 -10.24 -17.86 -9.97
CA THR A 750 -9.33 -18.91 -9.48
C THR A 750 -7.84 -18.54 -9.51
N PHE A 751 -7.46 -17.40 -10.11
CA PHE A 751 -6.07 -16.91 -10.12
C PHE A 751 -5.52 -16.54 -8.72
N GLY A 752 -6.33 -16.57 -7.66
CA GLY A 752 -5.90 -16.53 -6.25
C GLY A 752 -5.66 -17.92 -5.60
N ALA A 753 -5.60 -19.00 -6.39
CA ALA A 753 -5.30 -20.35 -5.93
C ALA A 753 -4.30 -21.10 -6.84
N GLY A 754 -3.70 -20.41 -7.81
CA GLY A 754 -2.93 -20.99 -8.92
C GLY A 754 -1.52 -21.49 -8.61
N LYS A 755 -1.17 -21.75 -7.34
CA LYS A 755 0.05 -22.47 -6.95
C LYS A 755 -0.20 -23.46 -5.81
N THR A 756 -0.99 -24.50 -6.05
CA THR A 756 -0.89 -25.75 -5.25
C THR A 756 -1.34 -27.03 -5.98
N ALA A 757 -2.09 -26.97 -7.09
CA ALA A 757 -2.64 -28.18 -7.70
C ALA A 757 -1.61 -29.13 -8.37
N GLN A 758 -0.44 -28.64 -8.82
CA GLN A 758 0.56 -29.51 -9.47
C GLN A 758 1.58 -30.16 -8.51
N ALA A 759 1.58 -29.84 -7.21
CA ALA A 759 2.44 -30.52 -6.22
C ALA A 759 1.74 -31.71 -5.53
N ALA A 760 0.41 -31.83 -5.64
CA ALA A 760 -0.36 -32.86 -4.94
C ALA A 760 -0.39 -34.24 -5.65
N LYS A 761 0.25 -34.38 -6.81
CA LYS A 761 0.33 -35.67 -7.54
C LYS A 761 1.55 -36.53 -7.21
N VAL A 762 2.43 -36.13 -6.28
CA VAL A 762 3.62 -36.93 -5.94
C VAL A 762 3.49 -37.73 -4.64
N PHE A 763 2.53 -37.48 -3.74
CA PHE A 763 2.32 -38.38 -2.58
C PHE A 763 0.88 -38.41 -2.05
N GLY A 764 0.21 -39.58 -2.15
CA GLY A 764 -0.76 -40.07 -1.17
C GLY A 764 -2.27 -39.82 -1.41
N ASN A 765 -3.04 -40.92 -1.37
CA ASN A 765 -4.50 -40.99 -1.40
C ASN A 765 -5.22 -40.20 -0.29
N GLY A 766 -6.39 -39.63 -0.58
CA GLY A 766 -7.39 -39.27 0.43
C GLY A 766 -8.20 -38.01 0.13
N ALA A 767 -9.53 -38.14 0.08
CA ALA A 767 -10.48 -37.07 -0.21
C ALA A 767 -10.38 -35.85 0.74
N LYS A 768 -10.24 -34.65 0.14
CA LYS A 768 -10.76 -33.32 0.56
C LYS A 768 -10.15 -32.22 -0.34
N ALA A 769 -10.41 -32.28 -1.64
CA ALA A 769 -9.91 -31.29 -2.60
C ALA A 769 -11.08 -30.46 -3.16
N ALA A 770 -11.63 -29.54 -2.36
CA ALA A 770 -12.48 -28.44 -2.84
C ALA A 770 -12.86 -27.52 -1.66
N LYS A 771 -11.95 -26.62 -1.23
CA LYS A 771 -12.28 -25.38 -0.48
C LYS A 771 -11.00 -24.62 -0.13
N ALA A 772 -10.44 -23.91 -1.11
CA ALA A 772 -9.57 -22.78 -0.86
C ALA A 772 -9.43 -21.96 -2.16
N ILE A 773 -10.50 -21.33 -2.62
CA ILE A 773 -10.36 -20.17 -3.50
C ILE A 773 -10.20 -18.98 -2.56
N ARG A 774 -8.96 -18.55 -2.32
CA ARG A 774 -8.69 -17.35 -1.54
C ARG A 774 -8.83 -16.15 -2.46
N PHE A 775 -10.00 -15.51 -2.43
CA PHE A 775 -10.14 -14.17 -2.99
C PHE A 775 -9.24 -13.22 -2.21
N LEU A 776 -8.63 -12.26 -2.91
CA LEU A 776 -7.93 -11.14 -2.28
C LEU A 776 -8.81 -10.37 -1.27
N GLY A 777 -10.14 -10.58 -1.28
CA GLY A 777 -11.13 -10.08 -0.33
C GLY A 777 -11.70 -11.07 0.70
N ALA A 778 -11.44 -12.38 0.63
CA ALA A 778 -11.97 -13.34 1.62
C ALA A 778 -11.25 -13.26 2.99
N SER A 779 -10.04 -12.68 3.03
CA SER A 779 -9.46 -12.10 4.23
C SER A 779 -10.00 -10.69 4.38
N ALA A 780 -11.19 -10.60 4.97
CA ALA A 780 -11.95 -9.43 5.39
C ALA A 780 -11.40 -8.05 4.99
N PHE A 781 -12.24 -7.22 4.35
CA PHE A 781 -12.17 -5.78 4.56
C PHE A 781 -12.31 -5.50 6.08
N GLU A 782 -11.21 -5.52 6.83
CA GLU A 782 -11.17 -5.35 8.31
C GLU A 782 -11.46 -3.90 8.75
N VAL A 783 -11.96 -3.07 7.84
CA VAL A 783 -11.76 -1.63 7.83
C VAL A 783 -13.11 -0.89 7.93
N LEU A 784 -13.99 -1.40 8.78
CA LEU A 784 -15.26 -0.73 9.03
C LEU A 784 -15.13 0.42 10.02
N ASN A 785 -13.95 0.56 10.63
CA ASN A 785 -13.62 1.73 11.42
C ASN A 785 -12.11 2.02 11.58
N PRO A 786 -11.31 2.20 10.51
CA PRO A 786 -9.89 2.57 10.68
C PRO A 786 -9.71 3.99 11.24
N LEU A 787 -10.77 4.82 11.28
CA LEU A 787 -10.65 6.28 11.33
C LEU A 787 -11.93 7.01 11.88
N SER A 788 -12.64 6.50 12.89
CA SER A 788 -13.81 7.20 13.50
C SER A 788 -13.53 8.59 14.12
N GLY A 789 -12.31 9.10 14.05
CA GLY A 789 -11.93 10.46 14.44
C GLY A 789 -11.17 11.24 13.35
N ALA A 790 -11.00 10.66 12.16
CA ALA A 790 -10.20 11.20 11.08
C ALA A 790 -11.02 11.54 9.84
N GLY A 791 -12.31 11.84 10.04
CA GLY A 791 -13.21 12.37 8.99
C GLY A 791 -12.65 13.64 8.33
N ASP A 792 -11.88 14.44 9.07
CA ASP A 792 -11.21 15.62 8.51
C ASP A 792 -9.88 15.29 7.83
N ILE A 793 -9.34 14.07 7.97
CA ILE A 793 -7.98 13.75 7.48
C ILE A 793 -7.92 13.64 5.96
N ILE A 794 -9.05 13.41 5.31
CA ILE A 794 -9.11 13.11 3.88
C ILE A 794 -9.77 14.25 3.07
N TRP A 795 -10.50 15.19 3.71
CA TRP A 795 -11.37 16.11 2.95
C TRP A 795 -11.27 17.60 3.25
N GLY A 796 -10.34 18.06 4.10
CA GLY A 796 -10.17 19.50 4.39
C GLY A 796 -8.88 20.10 3.84
N ALA A 797 -8.99 21.04 2.89
CA ALA A 797 -7.93 21.93 2.39
C ALA A 797 -6.65 21.23 1.87
N GLY A 798 -6.78 20.61 0.69
CA GLY A 798 -5.66 20.04 -0.04
C GLY A 798 -5.46 18.57 0.28
N HIS A 799 -5.56 17.73 -0.74
CA HIS A 799 -4.97 16.39 -0.75
C HIS A 799 -3.48 16.46 -0.40
N LEU A 800 -3.16 16.51 0.88
CA LEU A 800 -1.98 15.85 1.38
C LEU A 800 -2.24 14.37 1.12
N LEU A 801 -1.83 13.91 -0.07
CA LEU A 801 -1.61 12.49 -0.31
C LEU A 801 -0.60 12.04 0.74
N LEU A 802 -1.10 11.66 1.92
CA LEU A 802 -0.35 11.05 3.02
C LEU A 802 0.09 9.62 2.65
N LYS A 803 0.19 9.30 1.35
CA LYS A 803 0.78 8.10 0.78
C LYS A 803 2.20 7.99 1.38
N GLY A 804 2.35 7.20 2.44
CA GLY A 804 3.61 7.04 3.19
C GLY A 804 3.72 7.69 4.58
N TYR A 805 2.88 8.66 5.00
CA TYR A 805 2.92 9.22 6.37
C TYR A 805 2.46 8.19 7.42
N THR A 806 1.51 7.37 7.05
CA THR A 806 0.92 6.37 7.93
C THR A 806 1.89 5.20 8.16
N LYS A 807 2.62 4.77 7.10
CA LYS A 807 3.85 3.96 7.20
C LYS A 807 4.88 4.63 8.11
N SER A 808 4.94 5.97 8.10
CA SER A 808 5.81 6.76 8.98
C SER A 808 5.57 6.60 10.44
N THR A 809 4.34 6.48 10.91
CA THR A 809 4.14 6.20 12.33
C THR A 809 4.75 4.86 12.76
N GLY A 810 4.62 3.81 11.94
CA GLY A 810 5.20 2.49 12.21
C GLY A 810 6.72 2.43 12.08
N TRP A 811 7.29 3.02 11.01
CA TRP A 811 8.75 3.04 10.82
C TRP A 811 9.45 4.02 11.76
N LEU A 812 8.84 5.16 12.10
CA LEU A 812 9.36 6.08 13.13
C LEU A 812 9.33 5.43 14.51
N LYS A 813 8.25 4.71 14.86
CA LYS A 813 8.23 3.89 16.08
C LYS A 813 9.36 2.87 16.11
N LYS A 814 9.63 2.19 14.99
CA LYS A 814 10.78 1.26 14.86
C LYS A 814 12.13 1.97 14.91
N LEU A 815 12.27 3.20 14.41
CA LEU A 815 13.51 3.98 14.55
C LEU A 815 13.74 4.47 15.98
N ARG A 816 12.65 4.80 16.70
CA ARG A 816 12.70 5.19 18.11
C ARG A 816 12.90 3.99 19.05
N ALA A 817 12.46 2.80 18.66
CA ALA A 817 12.50 1.60 19.48
C ALA A 817 13.76 0.74 19.21
N SER A 818 14.47 0.36 20.27
CA SER A 818 15.56 -0.63 20.27
C SER A 818 16.89 -0.20 19.60
N ASN A 819 17.96 -0.93 19.93
CA ASN A 819 19.29 -0.74 19.34
C ASN A 819 19.30 -0.84 17.80
N GLY A 820 18.43 -1.67 17.20
CA GLY A 820 18.34 -1.84 15.74
C GLY A 820 17.69 -0.66 15.01
N GLY A 821 16.75 0.03 15.65
CA GLY A 821 16.09 1.22 15.11
C GLY A 821 17.05 2.41 14.95
N TYR A 822 17.85 2.64 15.99
CA TYR A 822 18.83 3.70 15.99
C TYR A 822 19.99 3.45 15.01
N GLN A 823 20.45 2.20 14.87
CA GLN A 823 21.45 1.84 13.86
C GLN A 823 21.03 2.28 12.46
N LYS A 824 19.75 2.12 12.11
CA LYS A 824 19.22 2.60 10.82
C LYS A 824 19.25 4.12 10.70
N LEU A 825 18.93 4.87 11.77
CA LEU A 825 19.05 6.34 11.76
C LEU A 825 20.52 6.80 11.62
N GLN A 826 21.46 6.07 12.24
CA GLN A 826 22.89 6.31 12.05
C GLN A 826 23.35 6.02 10.62
N GLN A 827 22.83 4.97 9.99
CA GLN A 827 23.12 4.67 8.58
C GLN A 827 22.64 5.81 7.67
N ILE A 828 21.42 6.30 7.87
CA ILE A 828 20.90 7.49 7.19
C ILE A 828 21.82 8.69 7.43
N SER A 829 22.23 8.89 8.69
CA SER A 829 23.11 10.00 9.05
C SER A 829 24.47 9.94 8.36
N LYS A 830 25.05 8.74 8.25
CA LYS A 830 26.32 8.49 7.55
C LYS A 830 26.20 8.73 6.04
N GLN A 831 25.08 8.35 5.44
CA GLN A 831 24.88 8.43 3.99
C GLN A 831 24.48 9.83 3.51
N HIS A 832 23.67 10.55 4.29
CA HIS A 832 23.03 11.77 3.82
C HIS A 832 23.35 13.02 4.64
N GLY A 833 24.03 12.89 5.78
CA GLY A 833 24.21 13.98 6.77
C GLY A 833 23.29 13.80 7.97
N THR A 834 23.50 14.56 9.05
CA THR A 834 22.82 14.37 10.35
C THR A 834 21.31 14.21 10.20
N ALA A 835 20.80 13.02 10.51
CA ALA A 835 19.39 12.69 10.41
C ALA A 835 18.75 12.66 11.79
N LEU A 836 17.62 13.35 11.97
CA LEU A 836 16.88 13.41 13.23
C LEU A 836 15.41 13.11 13.01
N ILE A 837 14.79 12.57 14.07
CA ILE A 837 13.34 12.44 14.14
C ILE A 837 12.81 13.75 14.71
N GLY A 838 11.76 14.27 14.09
CA GLY A 838 11.12 15.50 14.53
C GLY A 838 9.79 15.66 13.82
N SER A 839 9.40 16.91 13.59
CA SER A 839 8.16 17.20 12.92
C SER A 839 8.17 18.46 12.09
N VAL A 840 7.27 18.48 11.12
CA VAL A 840 7.01 19.60 10.21
C VAL A 840 5.53 19.96 10.28
N ASN A 841 5.20 21.24 10.08
CA ASN A 841 3.82 21.68 9.91
C ASN A 841 3.47 21.64 8.42
N VAL A 842 2.35 21.02 8.08
CA VAL A 842 1.83 20.96 6.71
C VAL A 842 0.36 21.35 6.76
N GLY A 843 0.04 22.54 6.24
CA GLY A 843 -1.22 23.22 6.55
C GLY A 843 -1.37 23.43 8.06
N ASP A 844 -2.58 23.20 8.59
CA ASP A 844 -2.89 23.35 10.02
C ASP A 844 -2.43 22.16 10.90
N ARG A 845 -1.61 21.26 10.35
CA ARG A 845 -1.27 19.98 11.00
C ARG A 845 0.21 19.77 11.18
N THR A 846 0.57 19.17 12.31
CA THR A 846 1.95 18.75 12.59
C THR A 846 2.13 17.26 12.28
N ILE A 847 3.12 16.95 11.44
CA ILE A 847 3.45 15.63 10.91
C ILE A 847 4.80 15.20 11.48
N ASP A 848 4.89 14.00 12.06
CA ASP A 848 6.17 13.40 12.47
C ASP A 848 6.95 12.87 11.27
N THR A 849 8.26 13.12 11.22
CA THR A 849 9.11 12.69 10.09
C THR A 849 10.58 12.53 10.51
N VAL A 850 11.40 11.99 9.60
CA VAL A 850 12.87 12.16 9.65
C VAL A 850 13.24 13.27 8.69
N ALA A 851 14.08 14.18 9.18
CA ALA A 851 14.73 15.17 8.34
C ALA A 851 16.24 14.99 8.40
N VAL A 852 16.91 15.37 7.32
CA VAL A 852 18.36 15.32 7.17
C VAL A 852 18.88 16.74 7.05
N ARG A 853 19.90 17.09 7.84
CA ARG A 853 20.56 18.39 7.78
C ARG A 853 21.67 18.38 6.73
N LYS A 854 21.56 19.26 5.73
CA LYS A 854 22.58 19.56 4.72
C LYS A 854 22.72 21.07 4.57
N ASN A 855 23.93 21.59 4.51
CA ASN A 855 24.20 23.03 4.34
C ASN A 855 23.37 23.90 5.31
N ASP A 856 23.32 23.49 6.59
CA ASP A 856 22.53 24.15 7.65
C ASP A 856 21.01 24.25 7.44
N GLN A 857 20.48 23.49 6.48
CA GLN A 857 19.06 23.37 6.21
C GLN A 857 18.57 21.94 6.41
N TRP A 858 17.31 21.80 6.83
CA TRP A 858 16.65 20.51 6.99
C TRP A 858 15.92 20.14 5.71
N TYR A 859 16.08 18.91 5.27
CA TYR A 859 15.39 18.37 4.09
C TYR A 859 14.64 17.10 4.47
N ASN A 860 13.54 16.84 3.77
CA ASN A 860 12.76 15.64 4.01
C ASN A 860 13.52 14.39 3.57
N TYR A 861 13.19 13.26 4.19
CA TYR A 861 13.78 11.96 3.88
C TYR A 861 12.70 10.95 3.48
N ASP A 862 12.92 10.29 2.34
CA ASP A 862 12.08 9.20 1.84
C ASP A 862 12.68 7.85 2.28
N PRO A 863 12.04 7.14 3.22
CA PRO A 863 12.54 5.87 3.75
C PRO A 863 12.38 4.70 2.77
N LEU A 864 11.51 4.84 1.75
CA LEU A 864 11.31 3.83 0.72
C LEU A 864 12.38 3.95 -0.37
N LYS A 865 12.63 5.18 -0.85
CA LYS A 865 13.68 5.45 -1.84
C LYS A 865 15.09 5.51 -1.24
N ASN A 866 15.23 5.62 0.08
CA ASN A 866 16.49 5.90 0.78
C ASN A 866 17.19 7.13 0.22
N SER A 867 16.45 8.25 0.17
CA SER A 867 16.93 9.50 -0.42
C SER A 867 16.35 10.70 0.31
N VAL A 868 17.12 11.79 0.34
CA VAL A 868 16.61 13.13 0.70
C VAL A 868 15.86 13.75 -0.48
N TYR A 869 14.87 14.59 -0.22
CA TYR A 869 14.05 15.23 -1.26
C TYR A 869 13.53 16.61 -0.86
N GLY A 870 13.08 17.35 -1.89
CA GLY A 870 12.35 18.61 -1.76
C GLY A 870 13.19 19.84 -1.42
N SER A 871 12.48 20.95 -1.27
CA SER A 871 12.96 22.24 -0.77
C SER A 871 13.34 22.14 0.72
N PRO A 872 14.09 23.11 1.27
CA PRO A 872 14.33 23.19 2.70
C PRO A 872 13.01 23.20 3.48
N ILE A 873 12.92 22.37 4.51
CA ILE A 873 11.76 22.31 5.39
C ILE A 873 11.70 23.61 6.18
N ASP A 874 10.61 24.34 6.01
CA ASP A 874 10.32 25.48 6.86
C ASP A 874 9.99 25.00 8.29
N HIS A 875 10.72 25.52 9.28
CA HIS A 875 10.52 25.25 10.70
C HIS A 875 10.48 23.76 11.13
N PHE A 876 11.36 22.89 10.59
CA PHE A 876 11.53 21.54 11.16
C PHE A 876 11.88 21.62 12.66
N THR A 877 11.10 20.91 13.48
CA THR A 877 11.29 20.85 14.92
C THR A 877 11.74 19.46 15.32
N PRO A 878 13.04 19.25 15.64
CA PRO A 878 13.54 17.98 16.17
C PRO A 878 12.77 17.55 17.42
N LEU A 879 12.68 16.24 17.65
CA LEU A 879 12.20 15.71 18.93
C LEU A 879 13.12 16.19 20.06
N ARG A 880 12.53 16.65 21.17
CA ARG A 880 13.26 17.26 22.31
C ARG A 880 13.04 16.46 23.58
N GLY A 881 14.09 16.34 24.40
CA GLY A 881 14.03 15.72 25.73
C GLY A 881 13.48 16.67 26.80
N GLY A 882 13.76 17.97 26.65
CA GLY A 882 13.29 19.03 27.53
C GLY A 882 11.75 19.12 27.57
N THR A 883 11.18 18.97 28.77
CA THR A 883 9.73 19.00 29.02
C THR A 883 9.29 20.19 29.89
N LEU A 884 10.17 21.16 30.12
CA LEU A 884 9.95 22.32 31.01
C LEU A 884 8.99 23.40 30.46
N SER A 885 8.36 23.20 29.30
CA SER A 885 7.39 24.16 28.74
C SER A 885 6.15 24.33 29.63
N SER A 886 5.80 25.60 29.94
CA SER A 886 4.63 25.98 30.74
C SER A 886 3.31 25.43 30.19
N SER A 887 3.19 25.32 28.86
CA SER A 887 2.01 24.78 28.17
C SER A 887 1.77 23.28 28.41
N LEU A 888 2.82 22.50 28.69
CA LEU A 888 2.71 21.08 29.00
C LEU A 888 2.39 20.83 30.48
N GLY A 889 2.80 21.75 31.37
CA GLY A 889 2.56 21.64 32.81
C GLY A 889 1.07 21.47 33.16
N VAL A 890 0.17 22.18 32.46
CA VAL A 890 -1.28 22.05 32.65
C VAL A 890 -1.78 20.65 32.23
N ALA A 891 -1.32 20.13 31.10
CA ALA A 891 -1.70 18.80 30.61
C ALA A 891 -1.22 17.70 31.57
N PHE A 892 0.02 17.81 32.07
CA PHE A 892 0.54 16.91 33.11
C PHE A 892 -0.29 16.96 34.39
N GLY A 893 -0.66 18.14 34.89
CA GLY A 893 -1.49 18.30 36.08
C GLY A 893 -2.90 17.71 35.92
N ASN A 894 -3.52 17.89 34.75
CA ASN A 894 -4.83 17.31 34.45
C ASN A 894 -4.74 15.79 34.33
N PHE A 895 -3.72 15.27 33.64
CA PHE A 895 -3.48 13.83 33.54
C PHE A 895 -3.23 13.21 34.91
N TYR A 896 -2.48 13.87 35.80
CA TYR A 896 -2.28 13.42 37.18
C TYR A 896 -3.61 13.24 37.92
N LYS A 897 -4.48 14.25 37.91
CA LYS A 897 -5.80 14.17 38.55
C LYS A 897 -6.61 12.98 38.00
N LYS A 898 -6.64 12.79 36.69
CA LYS A 898 -7.34 11.68 36.03
C LYS A 898 -6.75 10.32 36.37
N LEU A 899 -5.43 10.22 36.41
CA LEU A 899 -4.72 8.97 36.73
C LEU A 899 -4.98 8.54 38.17
N VAL A 900 -5.01 9.50 39.12
CA VAL A 900 -5.35 9.24 40.53
C VAL A 900 -6.80 8.76 40.65
N GLU A 901 -7.75 9.46 40.02
CA GLU A 901 -9.16 9.09 40.04
C GLU A 901 -9.41 7.69 39.42
N ALA A 902 -8.81 7.39 38.27
CA ALA A 902 -8.98 6.11 37.58
C ALA A 902 -8.40 4.91 38.37
N ARG A 903 -7.47 5.15 39.29
CA ARG A 903 -6.83 4.13 40.13
C ARG A 903 -7.51 3.91 41.48
N LYS A 904 -8.60 4.63 41.78
CA LYS A 904 -9.43 4.36 42.97
C LYS A 904 -10.05 2.96 42.91
N PRO A 905 -10.35 2.32 44.07
CA PRO A 905 -10.83 0.93 44.11
C PRO A 905 -12.03 0.63 43.20
N ASN A 906 -12.99 1.54 43.08
CA ASN A 906 -14.19 1.39 42.25
C ASN A 906 -13.94 1.48 40.72
N SER A 907 -12.79 2.02 40.29
CA SER A 907 -12.44 2.24 38.89
C SER A 907 -11.26 1.39 38.42
N LEU A 908 -10.51 0.80 39.37
CA LEU A 908 -9.25 0.11 39.14
C LEU A 908 -9.35 -1.06 38.15
N ALA A 909 -10.45 -1.84 38.19
CA ALA A 909 -10.66 -2.95 37.27
C ALA A 909 -10.73 -2.47 35.80
N ARG A 910 -11.48 -1.39 35.55
CA ARG A 910 -11.62 -0.78 34.21
C ARG A 910 -10.31 -0.15 33.74
N PHE A 911 -9.59 0.54 34.64
CA PHE A 911 -8.25 1.05 34.34
C PHE A 911 -7.30 -0.08 33.93
N ASN A 912 -7.26 -1.18 34.70
CA ASN A 912 -6.40 -2.32 34.40
C ASN A 912 -6.77 -3.02 33.08
N GLN A 913 -8.07 -3.10 32.75
CA GLN A 913 -8.54 -3.62 31.47
C GLN A 913 -8.00 -2.78 30.31
N GLY A 914 -8.19 -1.45 30.35
CA GLY A 914 -7.70 -0.56 29.29
C GLY A 914 -6.17 -0.51 29.22
N TYR A 915 -5.49 -0.58 30.36
CA TYR A 915 -4.04 -0.68 30.42
C TYR A 915 -3.54 -1.94 29.71
N LYS A 916 -4.17 -3.10 29.90
CA LYS A 916 -3.74 -4.36 29.27
C LYS A 916 -4.16 -4.49 27.81
N ASN A 917 -5.39 -4.12 27.49
CA ASN A 917 -6.05 -4.52 26.24
C ASN A 917 -6.42 -3.34 25.33
N GLY A 918 -6.32 -2.09 25.80
CA GLY A 918 -6.74 -0.92 25.03
C GLY A 918 -5.87 -0.66 23.80
N VAL A 919 -6.47 -0.05 22.78
CA VAL A 919 -5.81 0.37 21.53
C VAL A 919 -6.10 1.85 21.24
N LEU A 920 -5.06 2.62 20.87
CA LEU A 920 -5.20 4.09 20.65
C LEU A 920 -6.22 4.43 19.57
N GLN A 921 -6.33 3.57 18.55
CA GLN A 921 -7.25 3.74 17.43
C GLN A 921 -8.72 3.70 17.84
N ALA A 922 -9.03 3.16 19.03
CA ALA A 922 -10.40 3.16 19.55
C ALA A 922 -10.79 4.50 20.20
N LEU A 923 -9.86 5.44 20.39
CA LEU A 923 -10.17 6.76 20.95
C LEU A 923 -10.77 7.66 19.86
N PRO A 924 -11.94 8.28 20.09
CA PRO A 924 -12.66 9.04 19.06
C PRO A 924 -11.94 10.33 18.61
N ASP A 925 -11.08 10.88 19.46
CA ASP A 925 -10.30 12.10 19.23
C ASP A 925 -8.81 11.83 18.96
N TYR A 926 -8.41 10.57 18.75
CA TYR A 926 -7.03 10.22 18.41
C TYR A 926 -6.72 10.49 16.94
N THR A 927 -5.77 11.37 16.70
CA THR A 927 -5.38 11.86 15.35
C THR A 927 -4.17 11.13 14.76
N GLY A 928 -3.79 9.97 15.31
CA GLY A 928 -2.63 9.19 14.84
C GLY A 928 -1.27 9.62 15.42
N GLN A 929 -1.24 10.73 16.19
CA GLN A 929 -0.01 11.25 16.78
C GLN A 929 0.37 10.52 18.07
N THR A 930 1.64 10.12 18.19
CA THR A 930 2.14 9.34 19.34
C THR A 930 3.20 10.07 20.17
N ARG A 931 3.46 11.34 19.89
CA ARG A 931 4.39 12.12 20.71
C ARG A 931 3.82 12.34 22.10
N LEU A 932 4.71 12.42 23.07
CA LEU A 932 4.37 12.65 24.47
C LEU A 932 3.40 13.82 24.66
N LYS A 933 3.66 14.97 24.02
CA LYS A 933 2.79 16.16 24.10
C LYS A 933 1.35 15.91 23.65
N ASP A 934 1.16 15.10 22.60
CA ASP A 934 -0.13 14.87 21.96
C ASP A 934 -0.91 13.82 22.78
N LEU A 935 -0.21 12.78 23.25
CA LEU A 935 -0.78 11.80 24.20
C LEU A 935 -1.18 12.45 25.53
N LEU A 936 -0.40 13.41 26.04
CA LEU A 936 -0.75 14.14 27.25
C LEU A 936 -1.99 15.01 27.06
N LYS A 937 -2.16 15.66 25.90
CA LYS A 937 -3.39 16.38 25.56
C LYS A 937 -4.59 15.43 25.54
N LEU A 938 -4.46 14.25 24.92
CA LEU A 938 -5.50 13.23 24.91
C LEU A 938 -5.84 12.74 26.32
N ALA A 939 -4.84 12.55 27.18
CA ALA A 939 -5.02 12.10 28.55
C ALA A 939 -5.57 13.20 29.49
N ALA A 940 -5.36 14.47 29.13
CA ALA A 940 -5.90 15.63 29.83
C ALA A 940 -7.37 15.92 29.49
N ASN A 941 -7.97 15.23 28.50
CA ASN A 941 -9.37 15.43 28.12
C ASN A 941 -10.31 15.12 29.32
N PRO A 942 -11.23 16.05 29.67
CA PRO A 942 -12.09 15.89 30.84
C PRO A 942 -13.05 14.69 30.76
N ASN A 943 -13.38 14.21 29.56
CA ASN A 943 -14.38 13.16 29.36
C ASN A 943 -13.81 11.73 29.34
N ARG A 944 -12.53 11.56 29.65
CA ARG A 944 -11.89 10.24 29.64
C ARG A 944 -12.44 9.31 30.72
N THR A 945 -12.78 8.11 30.30
CA THR A 945 -13.14 7.00 31.16
C THR A 945 -11.90 6.38 31.82
N PRO A 946 -12.06 5.64 32.95
CA PRO A 946 -10.94 4.94 33.57
C PRO A 946 -10.20 3.97 32.63
N GLU A 947 -10.92 3.31 31.71
CA GLU A 947 -10.37 2.39 30.72
C GLU A 947 -9.46 3.12 29.71
N GLU A 948 -9.92 4.24 29.16
CA GLU A 948 -9.10 5.07 28.26
C GLU A 948 -7.87 5.66 28.97
N ILE A 949 -8.01 6.05 30.24
CA ILE A 949 -6.86 6.50 31.06
C ILE A 949 -5.86 5.36 31.29
N GLY A 950 -6.32 4.12 31.46
CA GLY A 950 -5.48 2.93 31.50
C GLY A 950 -4.64 2.75 30.25
N LEU A 951 -5.28 2.80 29.08
CA LEU A 951 -4.64 2.75 27.78
C LEU A 951 -3.60 3.87 27.60
N LEU A 952 -3.99 5.12 27.88
CA LEU A 952 -3.12 6.28 27.72
C LEU A 952 -1.94 6.23 28.70
N ALA A 953 -2.13 5.74 29.93
CA ALA A 953 -1.05 5.55 30.89
C ALA A 953 -0.01 4.52 30.39
N ARG A 954 -0.45 3.38 29.84
CA ARG A 954 0.47 2.41 29.22
C ARG A 954 1.22 3.04 28.06
N THR A 955 0.50 3.70 27.15
CA THR A 955 1.08 4.29 25.94
C THR A 955 2.09 5.38 26.27
N ILE A 956 1.75 6.32 27.16
CA ILE A 956 2.66 7.39 27.61
C ILE A 956 3.91 6.79 28.25
N LYS A 957 3.77 5.72 29.05
CA LYS A 957 4.91 5.02 29.65
C LYS A 957 5.84 4.44 28.57
N GLU A 958 5.28 3.74 27.60
CA GLU A 958 6.04 3.14 26.50
C GLU A 958 6.74 4.18 25.62
N GLU A 959 6.09 5.31 25.32
CA GLU A 959 6.69 6.40 24.52
C GLU A 959 7.81 7.10 25.30
N ARG A 960 7.64 7.38 26.60
CA ARG A 960 8.71 7.98 27.43
C ARG A 960 9.96 7.08 27.50
N ILE A 961 9.78 5.76 27.56
CA ILE A 961 10.90 4.82 27.52
C ILE A 961 11.64 4.91 26.18
N ARG A 962 10.88 4.94 25.08
CA ARG A 962 11.43 5.07 23.72
C ARG A 962 12.15 6.40 23.49
N ASP A 963 11.59 7.51 23.96
CA ASP A 963 12.24 8.82 23.88
C ASP A 963 13.59 8.81 24.64
N GLY A 964 13.63 8.21 25.84
CA GLY A 964 14.89 8.08 26.58
C GLY A 964 15.94 7.19 25.89
N GLU A 965 15.53 6.09 25.25
CA GLU A 965 16.44 5.27 24.42
C GLU A 965 16.99 6.08 23.23
N TYR A 966 16.14 6.84 22.57
CA TYR A 966 16.48 7.69 21.44
C TYR A 966 17.56 8.73 21.80
N PHE A 967 17.36 9.53 22.86
CA PHE A 967 18.32 10.56 23.28
C PHE A 967 19.64 9.96 23.78
N THR A 968 19.57 8.89 24.59
CA THR A 968 20.77 8.15 25.04
C THR A 968 21.63 7.71 23.87
N ASN A 969 21.00 7.23 22.79
CA ASN A 969 21.71 6.74 21.62
C ASN A 969 22.32 7.85 20.77
N ILE A 970 21.60 8.96 20.55
CA ILE A 970 22.15 10.14 19.86
C ILE A 970 23.37 10.68 20.61
N PHE A 971 23.24 10.84 21.93
CA PHE A 971 24.32 11.28 22.78
C PHE A 971 25.54 10.35 22.69
N ALA A 972 25.31 9.04 22.79
CA ALA A 972 26.37 8.05 22.68
C ALA A 972 27.18 8.18 21.38
N ALA A 973 26.52 8.48 20.25
CA ALA A 973 27.20 8.63 18.97
C ALA A 973 27.94 9.96 18.82
N ASP A 974 27.39 11.05 19.37
CA ASP A 974 28.08 12.33 19.37
C ASP A 974 29.36 12.30 20.21
N VAL A 975 29.35 11.61 21.36
CA VAL A 975 30.52 11.48 22.23
C VAL A 975 31.46 10.34 21.85
N ALA A 976 31.06 9.43 20.95
CA ALA A 976 31.86 8.25 20.61
C ALA A 976 33.27 8.62 20.09
N GLY A 977 34.28 7.96 20.64
CA GLY A 977 35.67 8.10 20.20
C GLY A 977 36.66 7.51 21.21
N PRO A 978 37.96 7.47 20.87
CA PRO A 978 39.01 7.01 21.79
C PRO A 978 39.05 7.86 23.07
N GLY A 979 39.20 7.20 24.23
CA GLY A 979 39.28 7.86 25.54
C GLY A 979 37.96 8.44 26.03
N VAL A 980 36.83 7.83 25.65
CA VAL A 980 35.49 8.17 26.14
C VAL A 980 34.86 6.95 26.79
N SER A 981 34.33 7.13 28.01
CA SER A 981 33.48 6.16 28.69
C SER A 981 32.07 6.74 28.83
N PHE A 982 31.03 5.95 28.58
CA PHE A 982 29.65 6.43 28.61
C PHE A 982 28.77 5.55 29.51
N GLU A 983 28.20 6.17 30.53
CA GLU A 983 27.23 5.57 31.45
C GLU A 983 25.82 5.96 31.00
N ARG A 984 25.09 4.99 30.44
CA ARG A 984 23.73 5.19 29.90
C ARG A 984 22.72 5.47 31.01
N PHE A 985 21.97 6.56 30.88
CA PHE A 985 20.88 6.91 31.78
C PHE A 985 19.94 7.92 31.12
N ALA A 986 18.63 7.76 31.25
CA ALA A 986 17.67 8.76 30.77
C ALA A 986 16.57 9.01 31.81
N GLN A 987 16.35 10.29 32.17
CA GLN A 987 15.29 10.68 33.09
C GLN A 987 13.91 10.28 32.56
N ALA A 988 13.70 10.28 31.24
CA ALA A 988 12.44 9.87 30.65
C ALA A 988 12.10 8.40 30.99
N GLN A 989 13.10 7.52 30.98
CA GLN A 989 12.95 6.12 31.39
C GLN A 989 12.71 5.96 32.89
N TYR A 990 13.42 6.74 33.71
CA TYR A 990 13.22 6.79 35.16
C TYR A 990 11.79 7.22 35.48
N LEU A 991 11.35 8.36 34.95
CA LEU A 991 10.03 8.95 35.18
C LEU A 991 8.89 8.08 34.64
N ALA A 992 9.07 7.39 33.51
CA ALA A 992 8.08 6.43 33.00
C ALA A 992 7.72 5.33 34.02
N ARG A 993 8.60 5.06 34.99
CA ARG A 993 8.42 4.04 36.02
C ARG A 993 8.03 4.63 37.38
N VAL A 994 8.54 5.80 37.75
CA VAL A 994 8.35 6.36 39.11
C VAL A 994 7.40 7.55 39.18
N ASP A 995 7.27 8.35 38.12
CA ASP A 995 6.34 9.49 38.05
C ASP A 995 5.96 9.79 36.59
N LEU A 996 4.96 9.07 36.10
CA LEU A 996 4.49 9.19 34.71
C LEU A 996 3.97 10.60 34.38
N THR A 997 3.59 11.36 35.40
CA THR A 997 2.95 12.67 35.30
C THR A 997 3.93 13.84 35.49
N SER A 998 5.23 13.56 35.61
CA SER A 998 6.27 14.58 35.77
C SER A 998 6.68 15.22 34.43
N LYS A 999 6.90 16.54 34.47
CA LYS A 999 7.47 17.35 33.38
C LYS A 999 9.00 17.33 33.29
N GLY A 1000 9.67 16.41 34.00
CA GLY A 1000 11.14 16.28 33.99
C GLY A 1000 11.78 16.64 35.34
N TYR A 1001 12.87 15.94 35.67
CA TYR A 1001 13.70 16.10 36.88
C TYR A 1001 15.12 16.60 36.55
N CYS A 1002 15.31 17.25 35.39
CA CYS A 1002 16.62 17.66 34.88
C CYS A 1002 17.38 18.59 35.83
N ALA A 1003 16.72 19.57 36.45
CA ALA A 1003 17.34 20.51 37.38
C ALA A 1003 17.84 19.82 38.65
N GLY A 1004 17.01 18.96 39.25
CA GLY A 1004 17.35 18.16 40.43
C GLY A 1004 18.45 17.15 40.16
N MET A 1005 18.34 16.38 39.08
CA MET A 1005 19.35 15.39 38.70
C MET A 1005 20.70 16.04 38.36
N THR A 1006 20.69 17.21 37.71
CA THR A 1006 21.92 17.95 37.36
C THR A 1006 22.65 18.45 38.60
N ASN A 1007 21.94 19.05 39.56
CA ASN A 1007 22.55 19.52 40.81
C ASN A 1007 23.02 18.35 41.70
N ALA A 1008 22.24 17.26 41.78
CA ALA A 1008 22.64 16.05 42.49
C ALA A 1008 23.88 15.40 41.86
N MET A 1009 23.96 15.34 40.52
CA MET A 1009 25.14 14.84 39.81
C MET A 1009 26.37 15.73 40.03
N ALA A 1010 26.21 17.05 40.11
CA ALA A 1010 27.32 17.94 40.42
C ALA A 1010 27.92 17.66 41.81
N LEU A 1011 27.06 17.42 42.82
CA LEU A 1011 27.49 16.98 44.15
C LEU A 1011 28.15 15.58 44.10
N ALA A 1012 27.58 14.66 43.32
CA ALA A 1012 28.11 13.31 43.16
C ALA A 1012 29.53 13.34 42.56
N LEU A 1013 29.75 14.08 41.47
CA LEU A 1013 31.06 14.24 40.84
C LEU A 1013 32.06 14.98 41.74
N HIS A 1014 31.59 15.90 42.59
CA HIS A 1014 32.41 16.55 43.60
C HIS A 1014 32.97 15.53 44.61
N ARG A 1015 32.12 14.61 45.08
CA ARG A 1015 32.49 13.56 46.06
C ARG A 1015 33.20 12.35 45.44
N GLY A 1016 32.95 12.07 44.17
CA GLY A 1016 33.36 10.83 43.51
C GLY A 1016 32.32 9.72 43.57
N ASP A 1017 31.07 10.06 43.85
CA ASP A 1017 29.94 9.13 44.05
C ASP A 1017 29.05 9.02 42.80
N GLU A 1018 29.49 9.53 41.64
CA GLU A 1018 28.69 9.57 40.40
C GLU A 1018 28.10 8.21 39.99
N LYS A 1019 28.85 7.12 40.23
CA LYS A 1019 28.41 5.75 39.95
C LYS A 1019 27.32 5.28 40.90
N ILE A 1020 27.44 5.60 42.20
CA ILE A 1020 26.45 5.25 43.22
C ILE A 1020 25.14 5.96 42.90
N PHE A 1021 25.21 7.26 42.58
CA PHE A 1021 24.02 8.04 42.25
C PHE A 1021 23.29 7.51 41.01
N LEU A 1022 24.01 7.18 39.92
CA LEU A 1022 23.40 6.57 38.73
C LEU A 1022 22.79 5.20 39.03
N GLU A 1023 23.43 4.40 39.86
CA GLU A 1023 22.90 3.09 40.24
C GLU A 1023 21.66 3.20 41.14
N ASN A 1024 21.64 4.18 42.05
CA ASN A 1024 20.46 4.49 42.85
C ASN A 1024 19.27 4.90 41.98
N LEU A 1025 19.49 5.75 40.96
CA LEU A 1025 18.46 6.11 39.99
C LEU A 1025 17.90 4.88 39.25
N ARG A 1026 18.77 3.93 38.87
CA ARG A 1026 18.34 2.68 38.22
C ARG A 1026 17.50 1.84 39.19
N LYS A 1027 18.06 1.48 40.36
CA LYS A 1027 17.36 0.67 41.38
C LYS A 1027 16.03 1.27 41.80
N ALA A 1028 15.99 2.58 42.09
CA ALA A 1028 14.77 3.27 42.48
C ALA A 1028 13.64 3.21 41.43
N SER A 1029 13.97 2.97 40.16
CA SER A 1029 13.00 2.87 39.07
C SER A 1029 12.74 1.45 38.54
N THR A 1030 13.68 0.51 38.72
CA THR A 1030 13.59 -0.83 38.11
C THR A 1030 13.41 -1.99 39.10
N THR A 1031 13.60 -1.77 40.40
CA THR A 1031 13.36 -2.83 41.42
C THR A 1031 11.90 -3.25 41.42
N ALA A 1032 11.64 -4.54 41.17
CA ALA A 1032 10.29 -5.08 40.95
C ALA A 1032 9.37 -4.91 42.17
N THR A 1033 9.95 -4.96 43.38
CA THR A 1033 9.25 -4.79 44.66
C THR A 1033 9.91 -3.67 45.46
N PRO A 1034 9.54 -2.39 45.23
CA PRO A 1034 10.19 -1.26 45.88
C PRO A 1034 10.03 -1.28 47.42
N MET A 1035 11.15 -1.28 48.13
CA MET A 1035 11.20 -1.02 49.58
C MET A 1035 11.01 0.47 49.92
N ALA A 1036 10.76 0.79 51.20
CA ALA A 1036 10.56 2.16 51.68
C ALA A 1036 11.68 3.15 51.28
N GLN A 1037 12.94 2.71 51.25
CA GLN A 1037 14.08 3.53 50.81
C GLN A 1037 14.02 3.93 49.33
N HIS A 1038 13.46 3.09 48.45
CA HIS A 1038 13.26 3.44 47.03
C HIS A 1038 12.18 4.51 46.90
N THR A 1039 11.07 4.34 47.63
CA THR A 1039 9.99 5.33 47.69
C THR A 1039 10.51 6.66 48.25
N LYS A 1040 11.33 6.61 49.30
CA LYS A 1040 11.96 7.80 49.87
C LYS A 1040 12.90 8.47 48.86
N PHE A 1041 13.77 7.74 48.19
CA PHE A 1041 14.64 8.29 47.14
C PHE A 1041 13.83 8.99 46.04
N ASN A 1042 12.77 8.35 45.54
CA ASN A 1042 11.91 8.93 44.51
C ASN A 1042 11.20 10.21 45.00
N HIS A 1043 10.79 10.23 46.26
CA HIS A 1043 10.20 11.40 46.90
C HIS A 1043 11.23 12.53 47.07
N ASP A 1044 12.40 12.25 47.62
CA ASP A 1044 13.48 13.22 47.84
C ASP A 1044 13.93 13.84 46.49
N MET A 1045 14.03 13.04 45.43
CA MET A 1045 14.38 13.52 44.09
C MET A 1045 13.30 14.46 43.52
N LYS A 1046 12.01 14.12 43.73
CA LYS A 1046 10.89 14.98 43.34
C LYS A 1046 10.91 16.30 44.11
N SER A 1047 11.15 16.25 45.42
CA SER A 1047 11.25 17.43 46.28
C SER A 1047 12.39 18.34 45.84
N LEU A 1048 13.56 17.76 45.54
CA LEU A 1048 14.70 18.51 45.00
C LEU A 1048 14.36 19.17 43.66
N GLN A 1049 13.73 18.44 42.73
CA GLN A 1049 13.29 19.03 41.47
C GLN A 1049 12.33 20.20 41.69
N ASN A 1050 11.28 20.02 42.51
CA ASN A 1050 10.25 21.04 42.70
C ASN A 1050 10.81 22.37 43.24
N VAL A 1051 11.88 22.31 44.04
CA VAL A 1051 12.59 23.49 44.53
C VAL A 1051 13.36 24.18 43.40
N LEU A 1052 14.08 23.41 42.59
CA LEU A 1052 15.01 23.93 41.57
C LEU A 1052 14.34 24.29 40.23
N ASP A 1053 13.06 23.93 40.07
CA ASP A 1053 12.25 24.11 38.87
C ASP A 1053 11.55 25.50 38.81
N GLN A 1054 11.70 26.32 39.85
CA GLN A 1054 11.23 27.71 39.86
C GLN A 1054 12.18 28.61 39.07
N THR A 1055 11.65 29.64 38.39
CA THR A 1055 12.44 30.54 37.52
C THR A 1055 13.62 31.16 38.28
N GLY A 1056 14.84 30.84 37.85
CA GLY A 1056 16.10 31.32 38.46
C GLY A 1056 16.69 30.41 39.54
N ASP A 1057 15.92 29.44 40.07
CA ASP A 1057 16.35 28.60 41.20
C ASP A 1057 17.24 27.42 40.77
N PHE A 1058 17.30 27.05 39.48
CA PHE A 1058 18.25 26.03 38.97
C PHE A 1058 19.72 26.37 39.30
N HIS A 1059 20.07 27.67 39.23
CA HIS A 1059 21.40 28.16 39.55
C HIS A 1059 21.58 28.47 41.05
N ILE A 1060 20.56 28.20 41.89
CA ILE A 1060 20.55 28.34 43.35
C ILE A 1060 21.15 29.67 43.82
N GLY A 1061 20.52 30.78 43.41
CA GLY A 1061 20.92 32.14 43.79
C GLY A 1061 22.20 32.67 43.15
N ARG A 1062 22.92 31.89 42.32
CA ARG A 1062 24.05 32.38 41.53
C ARG A 1062 23.56 33.08 40.27
N MET A 1063 24.14 34.23 39.94
CA MET A 1063 23.92 34.86 38.65
C MET A 1063 24.64 34.07 37.53
N PRO A 1064 23.90 33.48 36.58
CA PRO A 1064 24.53 32.79 35.45
C PRO A 1064 25.10 33.78 34.43
N SER A 1065 26.16 33.38 33.74
CA SER A 1065 26.71 34.10 32.58
C SER A 1065 26.13 33.50 31.30
N LEU A 1066 25.72 34.34 30.36
CA LEU A 1066 25.28 33.90 29.02
C LEU A 1066 26.49 33.81 28.09
N ILE A 1067 26.96 32.59 27.79
CA ILE A 1067 28.21 32.36 27.05
C ILE A 1067 28.05 31.27 25.97
N ASP A 1068 28.94 31.28 24.97
CA ASP A 1068 28.97 30.26 23.92
C ASP A 1068 29.69 28.97 24.35
N SER A 1069 29.57 27.93 23.52
CA SER A 1069 30.18 26.62 23.74
C SER A 1069 31.71 26.68 23.80
N GLN A 1070 32.35 27.54 23.01
CA GLN A 1070 33.80 27.68 22.98
C GLN A 1070 34.36 28.21 24.31
N ARG A 1071 33.65 29.15 24.93
CA ARG A 1071 34.03 29.65 26.27
C ARG A 1071 33.89 28.58 27.34
N ILE A 1072 32.82 27.77 27.31
CA ILE A 1072 32.66 26.61 28.22
C ILE A 1072 33.83 25.63 28.05
N ILE A 1073 34.18 25.29 26.80
CA ILE A 1073 35.29 24.41 26.47
C ILE A 1073 36.62 24.97 27.00
N ASN A 1074 36.87 26.27 26.81
CA ASN A 1074 38.09 26.93 27.26
C ASN A 1074 38.19 26.96 28.80
N ASP A 1075 37.09 27.23 29.50
CA ASP A 1075 37.02 27.25 30.96
C ASP A 1075 37.37 25.90 31.59
N LEU A 1076 36.96 24.79 30.94
CA LEU A 1076 37.25 23.41 31.35
C LEU A 1076 38.64 22.95 30.93
N SER A 1077 39.12 23.38 29.76
CA SER A 1077 40.45 23.04 29.24
C SER A 1077 41.55 23.62 30.16
N THR A 1078 41.40 24.90 30.51
CA THR A 1078 42.42 25.71 31.21
C THR A 1078 42.32 25.61 32.74
N ALA A 1079 41.32 24.90 33.28
CA ALA A 1079 41.11 24.80 34.72
C ALA A 1079 42.35 24.24 35.46
N THR A 1080 42.75 24.91 36.54
CA THR A 1080 43.82 24.49 37.47
C THR A 1080 43.27 23.83 38.73
N THR A 1081 41.97 23.97 38.98
CA THR A 1081 41.21 23.31 40.06
C THR A 1081 39.98 22.59 39.49
N SER A 1082 39.39 21.67 40.25
CA SER A 1082 38.13 21.02 39.85
C SER A 1082 37.02 22.04 39.70
N LYS A 1083 36.24 21.95 38.61
CA LYS A 1083 35.10 22.83 38.33
C LYS A 1083 33.89 22.01 37.88
N TYR A 1084 32.70 22.46 38.26
CA TYR A 1084 31.42 21.86 37.91
C TYR A 1084 30.53 23.00 37.39
N LEU A 1085 30.19 22.99 36.12
CA LEU A 1085 29.48 24.06 35.42
C LEU A 1085 28.04 23.61 35.14
N ARG A 1086 27.07 24.22 35.82
CA ARG A 1086 25.65 24.07 35.52
C ARG A 1086 25.35 24.83 34.25
N ILE A 1087 24.76 24.15 33.27
CA ILE A 1087 24.45 24.69 31.95
C ILE A 1087 22.94 24.60 31.78
N SER A 1088 22.28 25.70 31.44
CA SER A 1088 20.86 25.71 31.09
C SER A 1088 20.61 26.31 29.71
N THR A 1089 19.62 25.72 29.06
CA THR A 1089 18.96 26.24 27.86
C THR A 1089 17.61 26.81 28.26
N GLU A 1090 16.78 27.24 27.31
CA GLU A 1090 15.44 27.72 27.63
C GLU A 1090 14.55 26.68 28.35
N ASP A 1091 14.76 25.39 28.12
CA ASP A 1091 13.88 24.31 28.57
C ASP A 1091 14.59 23.04 29.10
N HIS A 1092 15.92 23.09 29.30
CA HIS A 1092 16.71 21.95 29.75
C HIS A 1092 17.94 22.33 30.58
N ALA A 1093 18.31 21.46 31.53
CA ALA A 1093 19.44 21.61 32.45
C ALA A 1093 20.45 20.46 32.28
N MET A 1094 21.74 20.81 32.23
CA MET A 1094 22.87 19.91 31.98
C MET A 1094 24.09 20.30 32.85
N LEU A 1095 25.12 19.46 32.86
CA LEU A 1095 26.35 19.67 33.61
C LEU A 1095 27.58 19.38 32.75
N ALA A 1096 28.58 20.25 32.81
CA ALA A 1096 29.93 19.96 32.32
C ALA A 1096 30.93 20.13 33.47
N ALA A 1097 31.92 19.25 33.58
CA ALA A 1097 32.86 19.30 34.70
C ALA A 1097 34.28 18.90 34.32
N VAL A 1098 35.23 19.35 35.13
CA VAL A 1098 36.61 18.88 35.17
C VAL A 1098 36.95 18.54 36.62
N ARG A 1099 37.42 17.31 36.84
CA ARG A 1099 37.92 16.84 38.13
C ARG A 1099 39.43 16.71 38.05
N ILE A 1100 40.13 17.33 39.00
CA ILE A 1100 41.59 17.27 39.10
C ILE A 1100 41.96 16.49 40.36
N ARG A 1101 42.57 15.31 40.19
CA ARG A 1101 43.08 14.48 41.28
C ARG A 1101 44.53 14.12 40.99
N ASN A 1102 45.43 14.43 41.93
CA ASN A 1102 46.88 14.16 41.80
C ASN A 1102 47.47 14.69 40.47
N GLY A 1103 47.07 15.90 40.06
CA GLY A 1103 47.51 16.51 38.79
C GLY A 1103 46.87 15.93 37.51
N LYS A 1104 46.10 14.83 37.60
CA LYS A 1104 45.38 14.25 36.46
C LYS A 1104 44.00 14.88 36.31
N LYS A 1105 43.69 15.33 35.09
CA LYS A 1105 42.38 15.86 34.70
C LYS A 1105 41.49 14.76 34.14
N GLU A 1106 40.24 14.74 34.59
CA GLU A 1106 39.15 13.97 34.00
C GLU A 1106 38.01 14.93 33.69
N TRP A 1107 37.42 14.86 32.50
CA TRP A 1107 36.31 15.72 32.13
C TRP A 1107 35.01 14.92 32.04
N PHE A 1108 33.90 15.59 32.32
CA PHE A 1108 32.58 14.98 32.33
C PHE A 1108 31.57 15.86 31.62
N PHE A 1109 30.60 15.23 30.97
CA PHE A 1109 29.36 15.89 30.55
C PHE A 1109 28.19 15.01 30.93
N PHE A 1110 27.22 15.58 31.64
CA PHE A 1110 26.01 14.90 32.06
C PHE A 1110 24.79 15.62 31.48
N ASP A 1111 24.03 14.86 30.73
CA ASP A 1111 22.70 15.23 30.26
C ASP A 1111 21.68 14.29 30.92
N PRO A 1112 20.77 14.79 31.78
CA PRO A 1112 19.75 13.97 32.42
C PRO A 1112 18.87 13.17 31.45
N ASP A 1113 18.71 13.60 30.18
CA ASP A 1113 17.93 12.87 29.18
C ASP A 1113 18.70 11.74 28.49
N SER A 1114 20.02 11.70 28.64
CA SER A 1114 20.89 10.88 27.80
C SER A 1114 21.96 10.07 28.54
N GLY A 1115 22.62 10.65 29.55
CA GLY A 1115 23.57 9.95 30.41
C GLY A 1115 24.82 10.76 30.77
N LEU A 1116 25.83 10.07 31.30
CA LEU A 1116 27.10 10.65 31.73
C LEU A 1116 28.24 10.19 30.82
N ALA A 1117 28.85 11.11 30.09
CA ALA A 1117 30.12 10.88 29.39
C ALA A 1117 31.30 11.30 30.26
N LYS A 1118 32.33 10.46 30.27
CA LYS A 1118 33.65 10.73 30.83
C LYS A 1118 34.68 10.79 29.70
N PHE A 1119 35.56 11.78 29.73
CA PHE A 1119 36.63 11.98 28.77
C PHE A 1119 37.97 11.92 29.50
N ASP A 1120 38.84 11.00 29.06
CA ASP A 1120 40.15 10.76 29.68
C ASP A 1120 41.26 11.65 29.08
N ASN A 1121 40.97 12.42 28.02
CA ASN A 1121 41.92 13.35 27.40
C ASN A 1121 41.24 14.63 26.87
N LEU A 1122 42.05 15.66 26.66
CA LEU A 1122 41.58 16.99 26.24
C LEU A 1122 40.91 16.97 24.86
N GLN A 1123 41.43 16.18 23.93
CA GLN A 1123 40.92 16.13 22.55
C GLN A 1123 39.53 15.50 22.50
N SER A 1124 39.31 14.39 23.22
CA SER A 1124 38.00 13.75 23.27
C SER A 1124 36.97 14.65 23.94
N MET A 1125 37.33 15.37 25.01
CA MET A 1125 36.47 16.39 25.62
C MET A 1125 36.09 17.51 24.65
N ARG A 1126 37.07 18.15 23.99
CA ARG A 1126 36.80 19.25 23.03
C ARG A 1126 35.87 18.80 21.90
N ASN A 1127 36.20 17.68 21.27
CA ASN A 1127 35.42 17.12 20.17
C ASN A 1127 33.98 16.81 20.61
N ALA A 1128 33.80 16.23 21.80
CA ALA A 1128 32.48 15.89 22.31
C ALA A 1128 31.67 17.14 22.67
N MET A 1129 32.24 18.11 23.40
CA MET A 1129 31.55 19.34 23.80
C MET A 1129 31.11 20.17 22.59
N GLU A 1130 31.93 20.27 21.55
CA GLU A 1130 31.54 20.94 20.29
C GLU A 1130 30.34 20.26 19.63
N LYS A 1131 30.32 18.92 19.58
CA LYS A 1131 29.18 18.19 19.03
C LYS A 1131 27.93 18.33 19.91
N LEU A 1132 28.07 18.18 21.22
CA LEU A 1132 26.94 18.19 22.15
C LEU A 1132 26.26 19.56 22.25
N LEU A 1133 27.02 20.66 22.16
CA LEU A 1133 26.50 22.01 22.37
C LEU A 1133 26.30 22.82 21.08
N ASP A 1134 27.06 22.54 20.02
CA ASP A 1134 27.09 23.42 18.84
C ASP A 1134 26.62 22.74 17.53
N ARG A 1135 27.26 21.64 17.13
CA ARG A 1135 27.14 21.11 15.75
C ARG A 1135 26.64 19.67 15.60
N GLY A 1136 26.60 18.89 16.67
CA GLY A 1136 26.20 17.48 16.65
C GLY A 1136 24.69 17.28 16.62
N ALA A 1137 24.28 16.01 16.61
CA ALA A 1137 22.87 15.63 16.61
C ALA A 1137 22.19 16.03 17.93
N MET A 1138 22.86 15.89 19.07
CA MET A 1138 22.39 16.37 20.37
C MET A 1138 22.18 17.89 20.37
N ALA A 1139 23.13 18.67 19.87
CA ALA A 1139 23.01 20.13 19.82
C ALA A 1139 21.75 20.59 19.07
N ALA A 1140 21.36 19.89 18.01
CA ALA A 1140 20.14 20.18 17.26
C ALA A 1140 18.84 19.90 18.05
N THR A 1141 18.88 19.07 19.09
CA THR A 1141 17.72 18.78 19.96
C THR A 1141 17.55 19.79 21.10
N LEU A 1142 18.60 20.58 21.41
CA LEU A 1142 18.59 21.61 22.44
C LEU A 1142 17.92 22.91 21.98
N LYS A 1143 17.42 23.71 22.94
CA LYS A 1143 16.87 25.05 22.70
C LYS A 1143 17.76 26.16 23.33
N PRO A 1144 19.00 26.35 22.83
CA PRO A 1144 19.88 27.38 23.35
C PRO A 1144 19.34 28.77 23.07
N PHE A 1145 19.84 29.75 23.82
CA PHE A 1145 19.64 31.15 23.48
C PHE A 1145 20.44 31.50 22.23
N MET A 1146 19.96 32.44 21.42
CA MET A 1146 20.63 32.84 20.19
C MET A 1146 21.12 34.28 20.32
N SER A 1147 22.40 34.52 20.00
CA SER A 1147 22.94 35.88 19.90
C SER A 1147 22.36 36.61 18.68
N ALA A 1148 22.57 37.94 18.60
CA ALA A 1148 22.20 38.72 17.43
C ALA A 1148 22.89 38.25 16.14
N GLN A 1149 24.06 37.62 16.26
CA GLN A 1149 24.83 37.04 15.15
C GLN A 1149 24.47 35.57 14.88
N GLY A 1150 23.46 35.01 15.56
CA GLY A 1150 23.03 33.62 15.37
C GLY A 1150 23.90 32.58 16.06
N THR A 1151 24.75 32.97 17.02
CA THR A 1151 25.58 32.04 17.81
C THR A 1151 24.77 31.45 18.96
N ARG A 1152 24.92 30.15 19.20
CA ARG A 1152 24.28 29.45 20.34
C ARG A 1152 24.93 29.87 21.66
N GLN A 1153 24.10 30.25 22.63
CA GLN A 1153 24.51 30.68 23.97
C GLN A 1153 23.73 29.92 25.05
N PHE A 1154 24.38 29.77 26.20
CA PHE A 1154 23.88 29.01 27.35
C PHE A 1154 24.06 29.82 28.61
N TYR A 1155 23.11 29.71 29.54
CA TYR A 1155 23.31 30.22 30.89
C TYR A 1155 24.18 29.25 31.67
N VAL A 1156 25.32 29.74 32.15
CA VAL A 1156 26.32 28.93 32.83
C VAL A 1156 26.65 29.52 34.20
N SER A 1157 26.63 28.67 35.24
CA SER A 1157 27.13 29.05 36.57
C SER A 1157 27.97 27.94 37.19
N PRO A 1158 29.01 28.27 37.98
CA PRO A 1158 29.73 27.26 38.74
C PRO A 1158 28.84 26.69 39.86
N PHE A 1159 28.93 25.40 40.11
CA PHE A 1159 28.34 24.72 41.27
C PHE A 1159 29.37 24.66 42.41
N GLN A 1160 28.91 24.94 43.63
CA GLN A 1160 29.65 24.72 44.87
C GLN A 1160 28.89 23.74 45.77
N PRO A 1161 29.57 22.89 46.56
CA PRO A 1161 28.89 21.96 47.47
C PRO A 1161 27.94 22.66 48.45
N ASN A 1162 28.27 23.88 48.87
CA ASN A 1162 27.40 24.66 49.76
C ASN A 1162 26.14 25.18 49.07
N ASP A 1163 26.04 25.12 47.74
CA ASP A 1163 24.81 25.50 47.03
C ASP A 1163 23.67 24.51 47.38
N VAL A 1164 23.95 23.26 47.79
CA VAL A 1164 22.89 22.35 48.28
C VAL A 1164 22.50 22.58 49.75
N LEU A 1165 23.14 23.53 50.45
CA LEU A 1165 22.79 23.97 51.81
C LEU A 1165 21.79 25.14 51.82
N ASP A 1166 21.16 25.43 50.69
CA ASP A 1166 20.11 26.44 50.56
C ASP A 1166 18.91 26.13 51.47
N SER A 1167 18.29 27.15 52.05
CA SER A 1167 17.16 26.97 52.98
C SER A 1167 15.94 26.31 52.35
N LYS A 1168 15.85 26.33 51.01
CA LYS A 1168 14.82 25.64 50.23
C LYS A 1168 15.17 24.18 49.93
N VAL A 1169 16.42 23.75 50.11
CA VAL A 1169 16.93 22.41 49.76
C VAL A 1169 17.24 21.59 51.01
N ASP A 1170 16.64 20.40 51.12
CA ASP A 1170 17.02 19.44 52.17
C ASP A 1170 18.38 18.80 51.85
N SER A 1171 19.45 19.47 52.28
CA SER A 1171 20.83 19.06 52.06
C SER A 1171 21.14 17.64 52.55
N PHE A 1172 20.48 17.18 53.64
CA PHE A 1172 20.66 15.84 54.16
C PHE A 1172 20.05 14.82 53.22
N ALA A 1173 18.82 15.04 52.77
CA ALA A 1173 18.17 14.18 51.79
C ALA A 1173 19.00 14.07 50.49
N VAL A 1174 19.49 15.20 49.95
CA VAL A 1174 20.34 15.20 48.74
C VAL A 1174 21.64 14.42 48.96
N SER A 1175 22.29 14.60 50.12
CA SER A 1175 23.51 13.87 50.48
C SER A 1175 23.29 12.35 50.52
N ILE A 1176 22.18 11.90 51.10
CA ILE A 1176 21.80 10.49 51.18
C ILE A 1176 21.50 9.92 49.79
N MET A 1177 20.71 10.63 48.97
CA MET A 1177 20.40 10.19 47.60
C MET A 1177 21.66 9.94 46.76
N VAL A 1178 22.64 10.84 46.87
CA VAL A 1178 23.87 10.80 46.07
C VAL A 1178 24.81 9.69 46.54
N SER A 1179 24.95 9.48 47.85
CA SER A 1179 26.10 8.75 48.41
C SER A 1179 25.75 7.40 49.04
N ASN A 1180 24.48 7.14 49.39
CA ASN A 1180 24.08 5.90 50.06
C ASN A 1180 23.49 4.90 49.05
N PRO A 1181 24.10 3.72 48.84
CA PRO A 1181 23.58 2.73 47.89
C PRO A 1181 22.20 2.20 48.30
N LEU A 1182 21.27 2.14 47.35
CA LEU A 1182 20.00 1.44 47.54
C LEU A 1182 20.19 -0.08 47.50
N ALA A 1183 19.35 -0.82 48.23
CA ALA A 1183 19.30 -2.28 48.13
C ALA A 1183 18.90 -2.69 46.69
N PRO A 1184 19.33 -3.88 46.24
CA PRO A 1184 18.94 -4.40 44.92
C PRO A 1184 17.41 -4.55 44.76
#